data_AF-A0A4T0G0N3-F1
#
_entry.id   AF-A0A4T0G0N3-F1
#
_cell.length_a   1.000
_cell.length_b   1.000
_cell.length_c   1.000
_cell.angle_alpha   90.00
_cell.angle_beta   90.00
_cell.angle_gamma   90.00
#
_symmetry.space_group_name_H-M   'P 1'
#
loop_
_entity.id
_entity.type
_entity.pdbx_description
1 polymer ?
#
loop_
_entity_poly.entity_id
_entity_poly.type
_entity_poly.pdbx_seq_one_letter_code
_entity_poly.pdbx_strand_id
1 'polypeptide(L)'
;MGFLNAINWPTRSVRVSDVASEEIKAMGRSPSSLSSRSGSLTPNRSAFSPAPYSASPDPEWWSIDHTSAEDDDDMHDPGTARKLDRSGHAFTVRGLMNLGCVSIIAGALLMLFAGYPLYEAFRKRDPEQGGGYGLGGVNATGQIPEYSINFGMIDPDTPQSAYNRKGFDGSQQVLVFSDEFNVDGRTFYPGEDPYWEAVDLHYWGTNNLEWYSPQQVTTSEGKLAITLDNRETHDLEYAGGMISTWNKFCFSENAYMSASIALPGRSDVWGLWPAFWTMGNLGRAAYGASLEGLWPYSYDTCDVGTVANQTYHGVPAVVANHEVGSEYDEGALSYLPGQRLSRCTCPGEYHPGPVDSKTGEFIGRSAPEIDVFEAQVEIASRTGKVSQSAQWAPFNANYQFIDKKGTTYEFHNDEAEINVYLGGVFQQATSSLATTNQACYSGDNPTPNGSCYSEYGIEFEGGKDGHVTWASDGEETWTIFGSAMGPDPVAQIGQRPISEEPMYIILNLGISKNFGDVNFDELVFPAIMYVDWVRVYQPTGSINLGCDPKNRPTAEYIDHYKEAYQNPNMTTFVDDYGQSFPKNRFLGECFLKNIKRQNSTNNASSSSVQEKSLNADDDDLKPPSSFTASPFRRPLTFKAFITPPYPLGPSPGYIISIRNAVCYSWLNLLLLSAPISWALHQVHITDIGTFVTSILGVVPLAALLSFGTEEIALRTSVPLGGLLNATLGNLVEIIIAVLALVRCELSIVQSSLLGGLLSNILLVLGMSFLAGGIKFSQQSFKQLPASLNTSLLLLSVMSLMVPLAFHTILGDKFPDDPQSEKTFILQMSRGTSIILIFIYLCYMMFTFYTHQEEFLDQVDEDDDAAHAPESPSQAHATAHQQQQQQQQQQAPQAYSHATSYSEDIEAGFKRPQLKRARTAPIIATPIMQSTSTYSTSTKCDTPRPFSKRQMEYPRLNLWTSIAILVITTILLYFTCEALVDSIQGLAESTSASKEWISLIILPIVGNAAEHATAVIAAAKGKQELAMAVALGSTVQIAIFVIPLVVLLSWIISKPLTLVFEPMETITLFLSVLLARFAIEDGRSHWLSGCVLFGSYFIIALVFWYFPKQDTFELIRCV
;
A
#
# COMPACT_ATOMS: atom_id res chain seq x y z
N MET A 1 -20.95 -60.94 -13.82
CA MET A 1 -22.37 -61.10 -14.23
C MET A 1 -22.98 -59.69 -14.25
N GLY A 2 -23.78 -59.25 -15.23
CA GLY A 2 -24.10 -59.92 -16.49
C GLY A 2 -25.48 -59.54 -17.04
N PHE A 3 -25.71 -58.29 -17.46
CA PHE A 3 -26.91 -57.91 -18.23
C PHE A 3 -26.59 -56.83 -19.29
N LEU A 4 -26.64 -57.28 -20.55
CA LEU A 4 -26.88 -56.59 -21.85
C LEU A 4 -26.69 -55.06 -21.93
N ASN A 5 -25.72 -54.54 -22.69
CA ASN A 5 -25.61 -54.47 -24.17
C ASN A 5 -26.61 -53.53 -24.89
N ALA A 6 -26.09 -52.41 -25.43
CA ALA A 6 -26.52 -51.85 -26.72
C ALA A 6 -25.44 -50.90 -27.33
N ILE A 7 -24.88 -51.28 -28.49
CA ILE A 7 -24.47 -50.41 -29.63
C ILE A 7 -23.60 -49.16 -29.27
N ASN A 8 -22.25 -49.07 -29.43
CA ASN A 8 -21.26 -49.74 -30.31
C ASN A 8 -21.38 -49.29 -31.79
N TRP A 9 -20.58 -48.37 -32.37
CA TRP A 9 -19.17 -48.42 -32.85
C TRP A 9 -18.79 -46.98 -33.41
N PRO A 10 -17.54 -46.62 -33.82
CA PRO A 10 -16.22 -47.02 -33.28
C PRO A 10 -15.05 -45.99 -33.36
N THR A 11 -13.92 -46.48 -32.83
CA THR A 11 -12.49 -46.16 -33.06
C THR A 11 -12.02 -46.08 -34.55
N ARG A 12 -10.78 -45.72 -34.98
CA ARG A 12 -9.44 -45.66 -34.31
C ARG A 12 -8.37 -44.91 -35.17
N SER A 13 -7.45 -44.18 -34.52
CA SER A 13 -5.97 -44.03 -34.76
C SER A 13 -5.29 -44.17 -36.15
N VAL A 14 -4.29 -43.30 -36.47
CA VAL A 14 -2.81 -43.59 -36.50
C VAL A 14 -1.98 -42.46 -37.17
N ARG A 15 -0.83 -42.14 -36.52
CA ARG A 15 0.43 -41.46 -36.93
C ARG A 15 0.66 -40.89 -38.36
N VAL A 16 1.12 -39.62 -38.38
CA VAL A 16 2.45 -39.11 -38.83
C VAL A 16 3.17 -39.82 -40.00
N SER A 17 3.40 -39.07 -41.09
CA SER A 17 4.69 -38.97 -41.82
C SER A 17 4.69 -37.87 -42.89
N ASP A 18 5.52 -36.84 -42.70
CA ASP A 18 6.36 -36.04 -43.62
C ASP A 18 6.00 -35.69 -45.10
N VAL A 19 6.77 -34.70 -45.59
CA VAL A 19 7.03 -34.25 -46.97
C VAL A 19 6.12 -33.13 -47.51
N ALA A 20 6.76 -32.11 -48.11
CA ALA A 20 6.15 -30.89 -48.62
C ALA A 20 6.29 -30.74 -50.15
N SER A 21 5.33 -30.07 -50.80
CA SER A 21 5.50 -29.30 -52.04
C SER A 21 4.22 -28.57 -52.50
N GLU A 22 4.40 -27.41 -53.15
CA GLU A 22 3.83 -26.91 -54.43
C GLU A 22 2.58 -27.60 -55.06
N GLU A 23 1.66 -26.96 -55.81
CA GLU A 23 1.43 -25.57 -56.25
C GLU A 23 0.02 -25.41 -56.90
N ILE A 24 -0.37 -24.17 -57.32
CA ILE A 24 -1.15 -23.85 -58.55
C ILE A 24 -2.67 -24.17 -58.71
N LYS A 25 -3.46 -23.08 -58.87
CA LYS A 25 -4.43 -22.68 -59.96
C LYS A 25 -5.49 -23.70 -60.51
N ALA A 26 -6.65 -23.31 -61.07
CA ALA A 26 -7.46 -22.07 -61.12
C ALA A 26 -8.80 -22.33 -61.90
N MET A 27 -9.51 -21.25 -62.29
CA MET A 27 -10.75 -21.16 -63.10
C MET A 27 -12.08 -21.43 -62.37
N GLY A 28 -13.16 -20.64 -62.51
CA GLY A 28 -13.29 -19.28 -63.08
C GLY A 28 -14.54 -19.04 -63.94
N ARG A 29 -15.30 -17.96 -63.69
CA ARG A 29 -16.23 -17.29 -64.63
C ARG A 29 -16.71 -15.91 -64.15
N SER A 30 -16.89 -14.99 -65.10
CA SER A 30 -17.50 -13.64 -64.98
C SER A 30 -18.61 -13.53 -66.07
N PRO A 31 -19.21 -12.37 -66.45
CA PRO A 31 -19.03 -10.95 -66.06
C PRO A 31 -20.29 -10.30 -65.42
N SER A 32 -20.24 -9.12 -64.80
CA SER A 32 -20.22 -7.78 -65.46
C SER A 32 -20.51 -6.67 -64.43
N SER A 33 -20.27 -5.35 -64.63
CA SER A 33 -19.33 -4.59 -65.49
C SER A 33 -19.42 -3.07 -65.21
N LEU A 34 -18.31 -2.31 -65.36
CA LEU A 34 -18.17 -0.83 -65.27
C LEU A 34 -18.42 -0.17 -63.88
N SER A 35 -17.80 0.94 -63.46
CA SER A 35 -16.58 1.71 -63.88
C SER A 35 -16.41 2.95 -62.96
N SER A 36 -15.25 3.59 -62.72
CA SER A 36 -13.80 3.28 -62.82
C SER A 36 -12.97 4.52 -62.38
N ARG A 37 -11.68 4.37 -61.99
CA ARG A 37 -10.69 5.43 -61.58
C ARG A 37 -10.95 6.05 -60.18
N SER A 38 -9.98 6.56 -59.42
CA SER A 38 -8.48 6.54 -59.39
C SER A 38 -8.04 7.16 -58.03
N GLY A 39 -6.85 6.99 -57.45
CA GLY A 39 -5.59 6.31 -57.84
C GLY A 39 -4.37 7.10 -57.30
N SER A 40 -3.24 6.44 -57.01
CA SER A 40 -1.98 6.99 -56.42
C SER A 40 -2.05 7.38 -54.92
N LEU A 41 -0.97 7.36 -54.12
CA LEU A 41 0.27 6.54 -54.10
C LEU A 41 0.92 6.70 -52.70
N THR A 42 1.65 5.70 -52.19
CA THR A 42 2.51 5.82 -51.00
C THR A 42 3.90 6.36 -51.37
N PRO A 43 4.73 6.78 -50.38
CA PRO A 43 5.79 5.85 -49.96
C PRO A 43 6.09 5.85 -48.44
N ASN A 44 6.66 4.74 -47.96
CA ASN A 44 7.35 4.68 -46.66
C ASN A 44 8.69 5.44 -46.71
N ARG A 45 9.11 5.97 -45.56
CA ARG A 45 10.52 5.97 -45.14
C ARG A 45 10.64 5.91 -43.62
N SER A 46 11.80 5.49 -43.12
CA SER A 46 12.00 5.03 -41.75
C SER A 46 13.24 5.64 -41.09
N ALA A 47 13.23 5.54 -39.75
CA ALA A 47 14.37 5.52 -38.82
C ALA A 47 14.94 6.85 -38.27
N PHE A 48 15.45 6.69 -37.04
CA PHE A 48 16.27 7.57 -36.19
C PHE A 48 15.68 8.85 -35.58
N SER A 49 15.65 8.85 -34.24
CA SER A 49 15.65 10.01 -33.35
C SER A 49 16.86 9.90 -32.41
N PRO A 50 17.53 11.01 -32.06
CA PRO A 50 18.43 11.05 -30.91
C PRO A 50 18.05 12.13 -29.89
N ALA A 51 18.14 11.77 -28.60
CA ALA A 51 18.24 12.60 -27.38
C ALA A 51 17.16 13.70 -27.09
N PRO A 52 16.65 13.77 -25.84
CA PRO A 52 15.93 14.95 -25.33
C PRO A 52 16.88 16.09 -24.92
N TYR A 53 16.31 17.23 -24.50
CA TYR A 53 17.01 18.37 -23.87
C TYR A 53 18.01 19.17 -24.72
N SER A 54 17.62 19.53 -25.94
CA SER A 54 17.86 20.91 -26.38
C SER A 54 16.60 21.46 -27.05
N ALA A 55 16.05 22.55 -26.52
CA ALA A 55 14.83 23.14 -27.03
C ALA A 55 15.17 24.30 -27.99
N SER A 56 14.50 24.35 -29.14
CA SER A 56 14.84 25.28 -30.22
C SER A 56 14.41 26.72 -29.93
N PRO A 57 14.97 27.74 -30.60
CA PRO A 57 14.53 29.13 -30.44
C PRO A 57 13.17 29.48 -31.07
N ASP A 58 12.41 28.50 -31.57
CA ASP A 58 11.14 28.73 -32.28
C ASP A 58 9.97 29.00 -31.32
N PRO A 59 9.13 30.01 -31.55
CA PRO A 59 8.01 30.32 -30.65
C PRO A 59 6.82 29.34 -30.75
N GLU A 60 6.79 28.41 -31.72
CA GLU A 60 5.67 27.47 -31.90
C GLU A 60 5.59 26.35 -30.85
N TRP A 61 6.66 26.07 -30.07
CA TRP A 61 6.58 25.17 -28.91
C TRP A 61 6.26 25.90 -27.59
N TRP A 62 6.11 27.23 -27.61
CA TRP A 62 5.65 28.03 -26.47
C TRP A 62 4.19 28.50 -26.61
N SER A 63 3.57 28.32 -27.77
CA SER A 63 2.13 28.47 -27.93
C SER A 63 1.39 27.27 -27.35
N ILE A 64 1.07 27.35 -26.04
CA ILE A 64 0.16 26.43 -25.36
C ILE A 64 -1.19 26.45 -26.10
N ASP A 65 -1.57 25.32 -26.68
CA ASP A 65 -2.87 25.16 -27.34
C ASP A 65 -3.95 24.87 -26.29
N HIS A 66 -4.65 25.91 -25.85
CA HIS A 66 -5.80 25.81 -24.95
C HIS A 66 -7.04 25.11 -25.57
N THR A 67 -6.85 24.20 -26.53
CA THR A 67 -7.90 23.37 -27.14
C THR A 67 -7.58 21.87 -27.20
N SER A 68 -6.34 21.46 -26.90
CA SER A 68 -6.05 20.08 -26.45
C SER A 68 -6.38 19.95 -24.97
N ALA A 69 -6.98 18.83 -24.57
CA ALA A 69 -7.14 18.47 -23.17
C ALA A 69 -5.80 17.94 -22.62
N GLU A 70 -5.51 18.27 -21.37
CA GLU A 70 -4.33 17.77 -20.63
C GLU A 70 -4.70 16.47 -19.88
N ASP A 71 -3.75 15.57 -19.62
CA ASP A 71 -4.04 14.22 -19.10
C ASP A 71 -4.66 14.22 -17.67
N ASP A 72 -4.62 15.36 -16.96
CA ASP A 72 -5.21 15.60 -15.65
C ASP A 72 -6.52 16.44 -15.67
N ASP A 73 -7.00 16.89 -16.83
CA ASP A 73 -8.29 17.64 -16.97
C ASP A 73 -9.48 16.88 -16.38
N ASP A 74 -9.46 15.54 -16.43
CA ASP A 74 -10.52 14.65 -15.92
C ASP A 74 -10.64 14.71 -14.38
N MET A 75 -9.65 15.30 -13.69
CA MET A 75 -9.67 15.60 -12.25
C MET A 75 -10.07 17.05 -11.94
N HIS A 76 -10.24 17.92 -12.94
CA HIS A 76 -10.36 19.38 -12.76
C HIS A 76 -11.61 20.05 -13.39
N ASP A 77 -12.28 19.47 -14.39
CA ASP A 77 -13.61 19.94 -14.86
C ASP A 77 -14.71 18.86 -14.75
N PRO A 78 -15.66 18.95 -13.79
CA PRO A 78 -16.78 18.00 -13.68
C PRO A 78 -17.82 18.10 -14.84
N GLY A 79 -17.62 19.00 -15.81
CA GLY A 79 -18.47 19.20 -16.98
C GLY A 79 -17.99 18.52 -18.28
N THR A 80 -16.70 18.20 -18.43
CA THR A 80 -16.11 17.68 -19.68
C THR A 80 -16.41 16.20 -19.92
N ALA A 81 -16.22 15.35 -18.91
CA ALA A 81 -16.48 13.91 -18.94
C ALA A 81 -17.89 13.55 -19.49
N ARG A 82 -18.87 14.44 -19.28
CA ARG A 82 -20.25 14.34 -19.78
C ARG A 82 -20.40 14.34 -21.31
N LYS A 83 -19.33 14.56 -22.09
CA LYS A 83 -19.37 14.58 -23.57
C LYS A 83 -18.79 13.33 -24.24
N LEU A 84 -17.83 12.63 -23.63
CA LEU A 84 -17.22 11.42 -24.22
C LEU A 84 -18.11 10.17 -24.06
N ASP A 85 -18.78 10.01 -22.91
CA ASP A 85 -19.69 8.89 -22.59
C ASP A 85 -21.03 8.94 -23.38
N ARG A 86 -20.99 9.34 -24.66
CA ARG A 86 -22.13 9.37 -25.60
C ARG A 86 -22.08 8.29 -26.69
N SER A 87 -21.04 7.47 -26.72
CA SER A 87 -20.98 6.20 -27.44
C SER A 87 -21.79 5.13 -26.69
N GLY A 88 -23.06 4.96 -27.08
CA GLY A 88 -24.04 4.14 -26.35
C GLY A 88 -23.80 2.62 -26.35
N HIS A 89 -22.74 2.15 -25.68
CA HIS A 89 -22.48 0.75 -25.38
C HIS A 89 -22.63 0.50 -23.87
N ALA A 90 -23.52 -0.42 -23.49
CA ALA A 90 -23.83 -0.72 -22.08
C ALA A 90 -22.72 -1.49 -21.33
N PHE A 91 -21.55 -1.69 -21.95
CA PHE A 91 -20.43 -2.46 -21.43
C PHE A 91 -19.12 -1.73 -21.76
N THR A 92 -18.53 -1.07 -20.77
CA THR A 92 -17.14 -0.57 -20.84
C THR A 92 -16.18 -1.65 -20.36
N VAL A 93 -14.92 -1.66 -20.81
CA VAL A 93 -13.96 -2.72 -20.44
C VAL A 93 -13.70 -2.73 -18.93
N ARG A 94 -13.47 -1.56 -18.31
CA ARG A 94 -13.34 -1.43 -16.84
C ARG A 94 -14.60 -1.91 -16.12
N GLY A 95 -15.80 -1.50 -16.55
CA GLY A 95 -17.06 -1.96 -15.98
C GLY A 95 -17.28 -3.47 -16.12
N LEU A 96 -16.77 -4.09 -17.19
CA LEU A 96 -16.81 -5.54 -17.40
C LEU A 96 -15.81 -6.28 -16.52
N MET A 97 -14.61 -5.71 -16.29
CA MET A 97 -13.61 -6.25 -15.36
C MET A 97 -14.11 -6.17 -13.92
N ASN A 98 -14.66 -5.04 -13.50
CA ASN A 98 -15.18 -4.84 -12.14
C ASN A 98 -16.41 -5.72 -11.90
N LEU A 99 -17.33 -5.80 -12.86
CA LEU A 99 -18.44 -6.76 -12.83
C LEU A 99 -17.92 -8.21 -12.80
N GLY A 100 -16.84 -8.51 -13.50
CA GLY A 100 -16.16 -9.82 -13.49
C GLY A 100 -15.60 -10.15 -12.11
N CYS A 101 -14.83 -9.25 -11.49
CA CYS A 101 -14.26 -9.41 -10.16
C CYS A 101 -15.35 -9.54 -9.09
N VAL A 102 -16.36 -8.66 -9.13
CA VAL A 102 -17.55 -8.73 -8.27
C VAL A 102 -18.32 -10.03 -8.47
N SER A 103 -18.41 -10.55 -9.70
CA SER A 103 -19.02 -11.87 -9.99
C SER A 103 -18.16 -13.05 -9.53
N ILE A 104 -16.83 -12.92 -9.52
CA ILE A 104 -15.90 -13.92 -8.97
C ILE A 104 -16.01 -13.94 -7.44
N ILE A 105 -16.08 -12.78 -6.77
CA ILE A 105 -16.25 -12.68 -5.32
C ILE A 105 -17.64 -13.17 -4.91
N ALA A 106 -18.71 -12.76 -5.62
CA ALA A 106 -20.05 -13.31 -5.41
C ALA A 106 -20.12 -14.82 -5.72
N GLY A 107 -19.34 -15.30 -6.70
CA GLY A 107 -19.18 -16.72 -7.03
C GLY A 107 -18.42 -17.50 -5.95
N ALA A 108 -17.39 -16.91 -5.34
CA ALA A 108 -16.65 -17.48 -4.21
C ALA A 108 -17.53 -17.53 -2.94
N LEU A 109 -18.30 -16.46 -2.67
CA LEU A 109 -19.34 -16.44 -1.64
C LEU A 109 -20.39 -17.53 -1.88
N LEU A 110 -20.93 -17.64 -3.10
CA LEU A 110 -21.87 -18.70 -3.48
C LEU A 110 -21.24 -20.09 -3.36
N MET A 111 -19.97 -20.27 -3.70
CA MET A 111 -19.27 -21.55 -3.56
C MET A 111 -18.98 -21.91 -2.10
N LEU A 112 -18.62 -20.93 -1.26
CA LEU A 112 -18.38 -21.14 0.18
C LEU A 112 -19.69 -21.45 0.93
N PHE A 113 -20.75 -20.70 0.64
CA PHE A 113 -21.99 -20.72 1.43
C PHE A 113 -23.10 -21.62 0.86
N ALA A 114 -23.16 -21.86 -0.45
CA ALA A 114 -24.13 -22.78 -1.06
C ALA A 114 -23.46 -24.00 -1.72
N GLY A 115 -22.36 -23.78 -2.46
CA GLY A 115 -21.66 -24.81 -3.22
C GLY A 115 -21.00 -25.88 -2.32
N TYR A 116 -20.30 -25.47 -1.27
CA TYR A 116 -19.59 -26.36 -0.34
C TYR A 116 -20.56 -27.20 0.50
N PRO A 117 -21.63 -26.65 1.13
CA PRO A 117 -22.65 -27.47 1.79
C PRO A 117 -23.37 -28.44 0.84
N LEU A 118 -23.66 -28.03 -0.40
CA LEU A 118 -24.23 -28.94 -1.41
C LEU A 118 -23.25 -30.05 -1.81
N TYR A 119 -21.99 -29.71 -2.08
CA TYR A 119 -20.92 -30.66 -2.41
C TYR A 119 -20.71 -31.68 -1.29
N GLU A 120 -20.66 -31.23 -0.04
CA GLU A 120 -20.48 -32.11 1.12
C GLU A 120 -21.73 -32.98 1.38
N ALA A 121 -22.94 -32.42 1.21
CA ALA A 121 -24.19 -33.18 1.29
C ALA A 121 -24.28 -34.27 0.21
N PHE A 122 -23.81 -33.99 -1.02
CA PHE A 122 -23.71 -35.01 -2.08
C PHE A 122 -22.60 -36.04 -1.84
N ARG A 123 -21.53 -35.71 -1.09
CA ARG A 123 -20.47 -36.66 -0.67
C ARG A 123 -20.90 -37.61 0.46
N LYS A 124 -21.96 -37.31 1.21
CA LYS A 124 -22.38 -38.10 2.40
C LYS A 124 -23.29 -39.30 2.05
N ARG A 125 -22.77 -40.21 1.22
CA ARG A 125 -23.22 -41.62 1.14
C ARG A 125 -22.02 -42.56 1.20
N ASP A 126 -22.20 -43.65 1.94
CA ASP A 126 -21.25 -44.73 2.25
C ASP A 126 -19.96 -44.28 2.99
N PRO A 127 -19.91 -44.45 4.32
CA PRO A 127 -18.75 -44.08 5.13
C PRO A 127 -17.81 -45.27 5.40
N GLU A 128 -16.79 -45.49 4.56
CA GLU A 128 -15.58 -46.23 4.96
C GLU A 128 -14.38 -45.93 4.03
N GLN A 129 -13.20 -45.74 4.64
CA GLN A 129 -11.83 -45.80 4.06
C GLN A 129 -11.55 -45.09 2.71
N GLY A 130 -11.02 -43.85 2.78
CA GLY A 130 -10.05 -43.38 1.77
C GLY A 130 -10.08 -41.88 1.39
N GLY A 131 -8.90 -41.25 1.36
CA GLY A 131 -8.64 -40.06 0.53
C GLY A 131 -9.11 -38.70 1.06
N GLY A 132 -8.41 -38.18 2.07
CA GLY A 132 -8.58 -36.82 2.60
C GLY A 132 -7.28 -36.00 2.64
N TYR A 133 -6.39 -36.19 1.66
CA TYR A 133 -5.14 -35.41 1.58
C TYR A 133 -5.45 -33.94 1.25
N GLY A 134 -4.96 -33.02 2.10
CA GLY A 134 -5.09 -31.58 1.88
C GLY A 134 -4.88 -30.71 3.12
N LEU A 135 -5.26 -31.17 4.33
CA LEU A 135 -5.09 -30.43 5.59
C LEU A 135 -4.77 -31.39 6.75
N GLY A 136 -3.62 -31.20 7.40
CA GLY A 136 -3.33 -31.71 8.76
C GLY A 136 -3.38 -33.23 9.00
N GLY A 137 -3.17 -34.07 7.98
CA GLY A 137 -3.32 -35.53 8.10
C GLY A 137 -2.21 -36.21 8.93
N VAL A 138 -2.56 -36.75 10.10
CA VAL A 138 -1.67 -37.63 10.90
C VAL A 138 -1.34 -38.93 10.17
N ASN A 139 -0.15 -39.48 10.43
CA ASN A 139 0.25 -40.79 9.91
C ASN A 139 -0.59 -41.91 10.56
N ALA A 140 -0.70 -43.07 9.91
CA ALA A 140 -1.48 -44.23 10.37
C ALA A 140 -0.97 -44.85 11.69
N THR A 141 0.15 -44.38 12.24
CA THR A 141 0.66 -44.69 13.59
C THR A 141 0.04 -43.83 14.70
N GLY A 142 -0.73 -42.79 14.36
CA GLY A 142 -1.23 -41.80 15.32
C GLY A 142 -0.18 -40.77 15.74
N GLN A 143 1.00 -40.77 15.10
CA GLN A 143 1.97 -39.69 15.28
C GLN A 143 1.50 -38.44 14.56
N ILE A 144 1.42 -37.35 15.31
CA ILE A 144 1.38 -35.98 14.80
C ILE A 144 2.64 -35.80 13.92
N PRO A 145 2.53 -35.25 12.70
CA PRO A 145 3.69 -34.66 12.04
C PRO A 145 4.08 -33.46 12.88
N GLU A 146 5.10 -33.62 13.73
CA GLU A 146 5.73 -32.46 14.33
C GLU A 146 6.25 -31.59 13.19
N TYR A 147 5.80 -30.33 13.11
CA TYR A 147 6.64 -29.28 12.55
C TYR A 147 7.73 -28.95 13.57
N SER A 148 8.57 -29.95 13.89
CA SER A 148 9.79 -29.80 14.68
C SER A 148 10.94 -29.29 13.82
N ILE A 149 10.64 -28.28 12.98
CA ILE A 149 11.64 -27.29 12.59
C ILE A 149 11.96 -26.49 13.86
N ASN A 150 12.80 -27.10 14.69
CA ASN A 150 13.21 -26.58 15.97
C ASN A 150 14.28 -25.52 15.70
N PHE A 151 13.84 -24.33 15.29
CA PHE A 151 14.66 -23.18 14.88
C PHE A 151 15.58 -22.70 16.01
N GLY A 152 16.67 -23.43 16.20
CA GLY A 152 17.89 -22.96 16.83
C GLY A 152 18.85 -22.42 15.77
N MET A 153 19.92 -21.77 16.23
CA MET A 153 20.94 -21.23 15.33
C MET A 153 21.65 -22.33 14.51
N ILE A 154 21.76 -23.54 15.07
CA ILE A 154 22.34 -24.72 14.43
C ILE A 154 21.20 -25.69 14.14
N ASP A 155 21.09 -26.09 12.87
CA ASP A 155 20.14 -27.10 12.40
C ASP A 155 20.34 -28.44 13.14
N PRO A 156 19.27 -29.06 13.69
CA PRO A 156 19.35 -30.38 14.33
C PRO A 156 19.94 -31.49 13.46
N ASP A 157 19.81 -31.41 12.14
CA ASP A 157 20.31 -32.40 11.18
C ASP A 157 21.79 -32.18 10.80
N THR A 158 22.40 -31.03 11.16
CA THR A 158 23.82 -30.77 10.86
C THR A 158 24.72 -31.87 11.44
N PRO A 159 25.56 -32.53 10.63
CA PRO A 159 26.38 -33.64 11.10
C PRO A 159 27.38 -33.20 12.18
N GLN A 160 27.50 -33.98 13.25
CA GLN A 160 28.33 -33.67 14.42
C GLN A 160 29.82 -33.38 14.08
N SER A 161 30.32 -33.89 12.94
CA SER A 161 31.65 -33.59 12.40
C SER A 161 31.83 -32.14 11.94
N ALA A 162 30.77 -31.46 11.52
CA ALA A 162 30.76 -30.06 11.09
C ALA A 162 30.66 -29.06 12.26
N TYR A 163 30.59 -29.51 13.52
CA TYR A 163 30.47 -28.60 14.67
C TYR A 163 31.77 -27.85 15.01
N ASN A 164 32.92 -28.32 14.52
CA ASN A 164 34.23 -27.72 14.78
C ASN A 164 35.07 -27.81 13.50
N ARG A 165 35.69 -26.69 13.09
CA ARG A 165 36.72 -26.67 12.03
C ARG A 165 38.01 -26.04 12.54
N LYS A 166 39.08 -26.28 11.80
CA LYS A 166 40.31 -25.49 11.92
C LYS A 166 40.23 -24.38 10.87
N GLY A 167 40.51 -23.14 11.27
CA GLY A 167 40.60 -22.02 10.33
C GLY A 167 41.79 -22.15 9.39
N PHE A 168 41.78 -21.37 8.31
CA PHE A 168 42.93 -21.24 7.41
C PHE A 168 44.08 -20.51 8.13
N ASP A 169 43.75 -19.53 8.97
CA ASP A 169 44.63 -18.92 9.98
C ASP A 169 45.22 -19.92 11.00
N GLY A 170 44.60 -21.10 11.10
CA GLY A 170 44.96 -22.19 11.99
C GLY A 170 44.27 -22.19 13.35
N SER A 171 43.33 -21.27 13.59
CA SER A 171 42.50 -21.21 14.80
C SER A 171 41.61 -22.43 14.98
N GLN A 172 40.94 -22.50 16.13
CA GLN A 172 39.84 -23.45 16.37
C GLN A 172 38.53 -22.68 16.34
N GLN A 173 37.71 -23.00 15.34
CA GLN A 173 36.43 -22.37 15.09
C GLN A 173 35.31 -23.36 15.39
N VAL A 174 34.25 -22.88 16.02
CA VAL A 174 33.03 -23.63 16.30
C VAL A 174 31.95 -23.18 15.35
N LEU A 175 31.08 -24.11 14.95
CA LEU A 175 29.85 -23.79 14.23
C LEU A 175 28.97 -22.90 15.12
N VAL A 176 28.46 -21.81 14.54
CA VAL A 176 27.61 -20.82 15.22
C VAL A 176 26.27 -20.59 14.53
N PHE A 177 26.18 -20.90 13.23
CA PHE A 177 24.93 -20.98 12.50
C PHE A 177 24.97 -22.11 11.46
N SER A 178 23.85 -22.81 11.26
CA SER A 178 23.66 -23.71 10.12
C SER A 178 22.19 -23.83 9.71
N ASP A 179 21.98 -24.02 8.41
CA ASP A 179 20.71 -24.43 7.81
C ASP A 179 21.03 -25.49 6.75
N GLU A 180 20.46 -26.68 6.89
CA GLU A 180 20.72 -27.83 6.01
C GLU A 180 19.56 -28.08 5.03
N PHE A 181 18.53 -27.20 5.02
CA PHE A 181 17.40 -27.21 4.07
C PHE A 181 16.61 -28.53 3.88
N ASN A 182 16.87 -29.55 4.72
CA ASN A 182 16.33 -30.92 4.63
C ASN A 182 14.79 -31.01 4.64
N VAL A 183 14.10 -30.00 5.16
CA VAL A 183 12.64 -29.96 5.27
C VAL A 183 12.03 -29.45 3.96
N ASP A 184 11.54 -30.37 3.14
CA ASP A 184 10.86 -30.08 1.86
C ASP A 184 9.63 -29.17 2.00
N GLY A 185 9.45 -28.26 1.03
CA GLY A 185 8.31 -27.38 0.96
C GLY A 185 8.35 -26.17 1.90
N ARG A 186 9.54 -25.80 2.43
CA ARG A 186 9.75 -24.48 3.05
C ARG A 186 9.61 -23.42 1.96
N THR A 187 8.76 -22.44 2.24
CA THR A 187 8.60 -21.20 1.48
C THR A 187 9.22 -20.05 2.26
N PHE A 188 9.64 -19.00 1.53
CA PHE A 188 10.47 -17.93 2.08
C PHE A 188 9.86 -16.54 1.90
N TYR A 189 8.52 -16.45 1.88
CA TYR A 189 7.85 -15.14 1.80
C TYR A 189 8.15 -14.30 3.06
N PRO A 190 8.02 -12.95 2.99
CA PRO A 190 8.25 -12.08 4.12
C PRO A 190 7.47 -12.48 5.37
N GLY A 191 8.21 -12.89 6.41
CA GLY A 191 7.69 -13.33 7.71
C GLY A 191 7.42 -14.84 7.87
N GLU A 192 7.64 -15.69 6.86
CA GLU A 192 7.44 -17.15 6.98
C GLU A 192 8.63 -17.87 7.64
N ASP A 193 9.86 -17.54 7.21
CA ASP A 193 11.10 -18.10 7.77
C ASP A 193 11.78 -17.09 8.75
N PRO A 194 12.28 -17.55 9.92
CA PRO A 194 12.87 -16.68 10.93
C PRO A 194 14.28 -16.19 10.60
N TYR A 195 14.99 -16.83 9.67
CA TYR A 195 16.37 -16.47 9.30
C TYR A 195 16.46 -15.91 7.89
N TRP A 196 15.68 -16.44 6.96
CA TRP A 196 15.74 -16.10 5.54
C TRP A 196 14.53 -15.31 5.05
N GLU A 197 14.67 -14.56 3.97
CA GLU A 197 13.59 -13.84 3.29
C GLU A 197 13.89 -13.75 1.79
N ALA A 198 12.97 -14.22 0.96
CA ALA A 198 13.00 -14.02 -0.48
C ALA A 198 12.35 -12.68 -0.85
N VAL A 199 12.95 -11.95 -1.79
CA VAL A 199 12.49 -10.62 -2.20
C VAL A 199 11.52 -10.67 -3.39
N ASP A 200 10.64 -9.68 -3.48
CA ASP A 200 9.65 -9.50 -4.56
C ASP A 200 9.86 -8.12 -5.21
N LEU A 201 10.79 -8.03 -6.16
CA LEU A 201 11.26 -6.76 -6.76
C LEU A 201 12.02 -6.96 -8.09
N HIS A 202 12.20 -5.88 -8.84
CA HIS A 202 13.19 -5.80 -9.92
C HIS A 202 14.52 -5.25 -9.37
N TYR A 203 15.64 -5.94 -9.58
CA TYR A 203 16.97 -5.41 -9.25
C TYR A 203 17.45 -4.46 -10.37
N TRP A 204 16.89 -3.26 -10.38
CA TRP A 204 17.16 -2.23 -11.39
C TRP A 204 18.62 -1.74 -11.37
N GLY A 205 19.26 -1.71 -10.19
CA GLY A 205 20.65 -1.24 -10.04
C GLY A 205 21.67 -2.11 -10.79
N THR A 206 21.38 -3.41 -10.92
CA THR A 206 22.16 -4.36 -11.73
C THR A 206 21.54 -4.60 -13.12
N ASN A 207 20.47 -3.89 -13.47
CA ASN A 207 19.77 -3.94 -14.77
C ASN A 207 19.34 -5.37 -15.19
N ASN A 208 18.76 -6.10 -14.24
CA ASN A 208 18.35 -7.49 -14.43
C ASN A 208 17.22 -7.63 -15.48
N LEU A 209 17.21 -8.75 -16.20
CA LEU A 209 16.15 -9.06 -17.17
C LEU A 209 15.00 -9.85 -16.55
N GLU A 210 15.18 -10.32 -15.30
CA GLU A 210 14.17 -10.99 -14.49
C GLU A 210 13.60 -10.13 -13.36
N TRP A 211 12.36 -10.42 -12.99
CA TRP A 211 11.78 -10.03 -11.69
C TRP A 211 12.17 -11.06 -10.63
N TYR A 212 12.69 -10.63 -9.47
CA TYR A 212 12.87 -11.54 -8.32
C TYR A 212 11.55 -11.80 -7.63
N SER A 213 11.25 -13.07 -7.42
CA SER A 213 9.91 -13.58 -7.10
C SER A 213 10.04 -14.65 -6.00
N PRO A 214 9.39 -14.51 -4.83
CA PRO A 214 9.45 -15.51 -3.76
C PRO A 214 8.95 -16.90 -4.19
N GLN A 215 8.11 -16.96 -5.23
CA GLN A 215 7.65 -18.20 -5.86
C GLN A 215 8.78 -19.03 -6.48
N GLN A 216 9.94 -18.42 -6.77
CA GLN A 216 11.10 -19.09 -7.37
C GLN A 216 12.09 -19.64 -6.34
N VAL A 217 11.78 -19.53 -5.04
CA VAL A 217 12.65 -19.99 -3.94
C VAL A 217 11.88 -20.92 -3.02
N THR A 218 12.26 -22.20 -3.00
CA THR A 218 11.62 -23.26 -2.22
C THR A 218 12.65 -24.32 -1.82
N THR A 219 12.40 -25.10 -0.76
CA THR A 219 13.11 -26.37 -0.57
C THR A 219 12.39 -27.53 -1.27
N SER A 220 13.16 -28.48 -1.83
CA SER A 220 12.62 -29.69 -2.48
C SER A 220 13.70 -30.74 -2.70
N GLU A 221 13.46 -31.99 -2.32
CA GLU A 221 14.44 -33.09 -2.29
C GLU A 221 15.60 -32.85 -1.28
N GLY A 222 15.32 -32.23 -0.13
CA GLY A 222 16.25 -32.04 0.97
C GLY A 222 17.33 -30.98 0.73
N LYS A 223 17.02 -29.95 -0.07
CA LYS A 223 17.91 -28.87 -0.49
C LYS A 223 17.11 -27.62 -0.81
N LEU A 224 17.72 -26.45 -0.73
CA LEU A 224 17.18 -25.19 -1.26
C LEU A 224 17.33 -25.16 -2.79
N ALA A 225 16.27 -24.80 -3.49
CA ALA A 225 16.23 -24.60 -4.93
C ALA A 225 15.90 -23.13 -5.25
N ILE A 226 16.84 -22.44 -5.89
CA ILE A 226 16.65 -21.08 -6.41
C ILE A 226 16.53 -21.19 -7.94
N THR A 227 15.35 -20.86 -8.44
CA THR A 227 14.97 -21.07 -9.85
C THR A 227 15.02 -19.76 -10.65
N LEU A 228 15.42 -19.85 -11.91
CA LEU A 228 15.23 -18.83 -12.93
C LEU A 228 14.49 -19.44 -14.11
N ASP A 229 13.34 -18.87 -14.46
CA ASP A 229 12.42 -19.38 -15.46
C ASP A 229 12.12 -18.32 -16.54
N ASN A 230 11.87 -18.78 -17.77
CA ASN A 230 11.47 -17.94 -18.89
C ASN A 230 9.94 -17.77 -18.85
N ARG A 231 9.50 -16.86 -17.98
CA ARG A 231 8.10 -16.60 -17.64
C ARG A 231 7.86 -15.11 -17.45
N GLU A 232 7.24 -14.52 -18.47
CA GLU A 232 6.84 -13.11 -18.51
C GLU A 232 6.07 -12.69 -17.25
N THR A 233 6.56 -11.66 -16.55
CA THR A 233 5.98 -11.15 -15.30
C THR A 233 6.45 -9.72 -15.05
N HIS A 234 5.57 -8.84 -14.53
CA HIS A 234 5.87 -7.43 -14.26
C HIS A 234 6.58 -6.69 -15.41
N ASP A 235 6.10 -6.91 -16.65
CA ASP A 235 6.64 -6.39 -17.91
C ASP A 235 8.12 -6.76 -18.21
N LEU A 236 8.65 -7.79 -17.53
CA LEU A 236 9.94 -8.43 -17.77
C LEU A 236 9.77 -9.86 -18.31
N GLU A 237 10.72 -10.34 -19.12
CA GLU A 237 10.64 -11.64 -19.81
C GLU A 237 10.88 -12.85 -18.89
N TYR A 238 11.60 -12.67 -17.78
CA TYR A 238 12.08 -13.74 -16.90
C TYR A 238 11.61 -13.56 -15.45
N ALA A 239 11.61 -14.64 -14.68
CA ALA A 239 11.33 -14.63 -13.25
C ALA A 239 12.40 -15.45 -12.50
N GLY A 240 13.15 -14.82 -11.60
CA GLY A 240 14.24 -15.42 -10.84
C GLY A 240 14.03 -15.43 -9.32
N GLY A 241 15.02 -15.93 -8.58
CA GLY A 241 14.99 -15.96 -7.12
C GLY A 241 16.21 -15.25 -6.48
N MET A 242 15.94 -14.46 -5.45
CA MET A 242 16.93 -13.90 -4.53
C MET A 242 16.41 -14.07 -3.10
N ILE A 243 17.27 -14.58 -2.21
CA ILE A 243 16.99 -14.83 -0.80
C ILE A 243 18.12 -14.26 0.06
N SER A 244 17.79 -13.71 1.23
CA SER A 244 18.77 -13.07 2.13
C SER A 244 18.44 -13.28 3.60
N THR A 245 19.42 -13.08 4.48
CA THR A 245 19.22 -13.05 5.94
C THR A 245 19.10 -11.63 6.53
N TRP A 246 18.84 -10.62 5.68
CA TRP A 246 18.89 -9.20 6.06
C TRP A 246 18.09 -8.90 7.33
N ASN A 247 18.76 -8.28 8.31
CA ASN A 247 18.22 -7.91 9.62
C ASN A 247 17.57 -9.05 10.44
N LYS A 248 17.73 -10.31 10.02
CA LYS A 248 17.28 -11.54 10.71
C LYS A 248 18.45 -12.29 11.32
N PHE A 249 19.41 -12.69 10.48
CA PHE A 249 20.67 -13.29 10.91
C PHE A 249 21.84 -12.50 10.31
N CYS A 250 22.73 -12.05 11.19
CA CYS A 250 23.99 -11.41 10.82
C CYS A 250 25.11 -11.93 11.72
N PHE A 251 26.34 -11.88 11.21
CA PHE A 251 27.56 -12.19 11.94
C PHE A 251 28.58 -11.05 11.76
N SER A 252 29.50 -10.91 12.70
CA SER A 252 30.58 -9.91 12.64
C SER A 252 31.93 -10.55 12.34
N GLU A 253 32.97 -9.71 12.32
CA GLU A 253 34.41 -10.03 12.30
C GLU A 253 34.83 -11.41 12.85
N ASN A 254 35.87 -12.00 12.24
CA ASN A 254 36.43 -13.30 12.61
C ASN A 254 35.44 -14.45 12.38
N ALA A 255 34.99 -14.59 11.14
CA ALA A 255 34.04 -15.64 10.74
C ALA A 255 34.51 -16.36 9.48
N TYR A 256 34.23 -17.67 9.42
CA TYR A 256 34.19 -18.43 8.17
C TYR A 256 32.74 -18.74 7.83
N MET A 257 32.27 -18.28 6.66
CA MET A 257 30.97 -18.63 6.10
C MET A 257 31.20 -19.48 4.86
N SER A 258 30.49 -20.61 4.75
CA SER A 258 30.48 -21.42 3.53
C SER A 258 29.12 -22.03 3.23
N ALA A 259 28.95 -22.45 1.98
CA ALA A 259 27.78 -23.16 1.49
C ALA A 259 28.17 -24.24 0.49
N SER A 260 27.42 -25.35 0.50
CA SER A 260 27.54 -26.44 -0.47
C SER A 260 26.57 -26.18 -1.62
N ILE A 261 27.09 -25.85 -2.80
CA ILE A 261 26.28 -25.33 -3.93
C ILE A 261 26.58 -26.11 -5.22
N ALA A 262 25.51 -26.45 -5.95
CA ALA A 262 25.55 -26.94 -7.32
C ALA A 262 25.11 -25.80 -8.24
N LEU A 263 25.99 -25.38 -9.14
CA LEU A 263 25.77 -24.20 -9.98
C LEU A 263 24.70 -24.46 -11.06
N PRO A 264 23.95 -23.44 -11.49
CA PRO A 264 22.84 -23.63 -12.43
C PRO A 264 23.31 -23.85 -13.86
N GLY A 265 22.54 -24.63 -14.62
CA GLY A 265 22.73 -24.78 -16.07
C GLY A 265 23.93 -25.66 -16.43
N ARG A 266 24.68 -25.26 -17.46
CA ARG A 266 25.85 -25.99 -17.98
C ARG A 266 27.13 -25.20 -17.72
N SER A 267 28.26 -25.88 -17.51
CA SER A 267 29.54 -25.20 -17.26
C SER A 267 30.16 -24.54 -18.51
N ASP A 268 29.62 -24.80 -19.70
CA ASP A 268 30.11 -24.32 -21.00
C ASP A 268 29.24 -23.25 -21.68
N VAL A 269 28.18 -22.75 -21.00
CA VAL A 269 27.24 -21.73 -21.50
C VAL A 269 27.23 -20.50 -20.59
N TRP A 270 27.47 -19.32 -21.16
CA TRP A 270 27.49 -18.03 -20.45
C TRP A 270 26.15 -17.29 -20.49
N GLY A 271 25.88 -16.47 -19.46
CA GLY A 271 24.73 -15.56 -19.40
C GLY A 271 23.84 -15.68 -18.16
N LEU A 272 24.06 -16.68 -17.30
CA LEU A 272 23.47 -16.75 -15.96
C LEU A 272 24.34 -15.96 -14.96
N TRP A 273 23.70 -15.36 -13.96
CA TRP A 273 24.35 -14.74 -12.80
C TRP A 273 23.88 -15.39 -11.49
N PRO A 274 24.43 -16.58 -11.14
CA PRO A 274 24.38 -17.12 -9.79
C PRO A 274 25.41 -16.42 -8.90
N ALA A 275 24.97 -15.95 -7.73
CA ALA A 275 25.86 -15.32 -6.75
C ALA A 275 25.58 -15.80 -5.31
N PHE A 276 26.65 -15.89 -4.54
CA PHE A 276 26.65 -16.13 -3.10
C PHE A 276 27.58 -15.10 -2.45
N TRP A 277 27.01 -14.22 -1.63
CA TRP A 277 27.70 -13.00 -1.23
C TRP A 277 27.14 -12.43 0.09
N THR A 278 27.79 -11.37 0.59
CA THR A 278 27.44 -10.72 1.85
C THR A 278 27.52 -9.21 1.74
N MET A 279 26.66 -8.52 2.50
CA MET A 279 26.66 -7.06 2.62
C MET A 279 26.53 -6.64 4.09
N GLY A 280 27.06 -5.47 4.46
CA GLY A 280 26.84 -4.88 5.79
C GLY A 280 25.38 -4.46 6.02
N ASN A 281 24.79 -4.85 7.16
CA ASN A 281 23.34 -4.74 7.46
C ASN A 281 22.75 -3.31 7.42
N LEU A 282 23.58 -2.26 7.45
CA LEU A 282 23.13 -0.88 7.25
C LEU A 282 22.62 -0.59 5.84
N GLY A 283 22.89 -1.45 4.85
CA GLY A 283 22.27 -1.44 3.53
C GLY A 283 21.38 -2.66 3.32
N ARG A 284 20.41 -2.57 2.40
CA ARG A 284 19.60 -3.70 1.94
C ARG A 284 19.72 -3.81 0.41
N ALA A 285 20.22 -4.94 -0.08
CA ALA A 285 20.41 -5.18 -1.51
C ALA A 285 19.13 -4.93 -2.31
N ALA A 286 19.25 -4.26 -3.46
CA ALA A 286 18.15 -3.76 -4.30
C ALA A 286 17.26 -2.62 -3.73
N TYR A 287 17.52 -2.08 -2.54
CA TYR A 287 16.81 -0.90 -2.01
C TYR A 287 17.70 0.36 -2.09
N GLY A 288 17.63 1.10 -3.21
CA GLY A 288 18.56 2.19 -3.54
C GLY A 288 18.69 3.26 -2.45
N ALA A 289 17.58 3.77 -1.93
CA ALA A 289 17.59 4.75 -0.85
C ALA A 289 18.28 4.24 0.44
N SER A 290 18.24 2.93 0.72
CA SER A 290 19.04 2.35 1.81
C SER A 290 20.53 2.38 1.50
N LEU A 291 20.92 2.11 0.25
CA LEU A 291 22.31 1.93 -0.20
C LEU A 291 23.05 3.25 -0.48
N GLU A 292 22.34 4.32 -0.86
CA GLU A 292 22.96 5.58 -1.31
C GLU A 292 23.96 6.17 -0.29
N GLY A 293 25.25 6.18 -0.65
CA GLY A 293 26.33 6.67 0.21
C GLY A 293 26.69 5.73 1.37
N LEU A 294 26.15 4.51 1.42
CA LEU A 294 26.59 3.43 2.31
C LEU A 294 27.31 2.33 1.54
N TRP A 295 26.80 1.94 0.39
CA TRP A 295 27.45 1.00 -0.52
C TRP A 295 28.34 1.75 -1.54
N PRO A 296 29.50 1.20 -1.97
CA PRO A 296 30.22 0.05 -1.43
C PRO A 296 31.30 0.48 -0.41
N TYR A 297 30.99 1.44 0.47
CA TYR A 297 32.01 2.03 1.33
C TYR A 297 32.56 1.04 2.37
N SER A 298 33.86 1.07 2.60
CA SER A 298 34.49 0.56 3.83
C SER A 298 35.52 1.58 4.31
N TYR A 299 35.10 2.53 5.15
CA TYR A 299 35.92 3.71 5.40
C TYR A 299 35.70 4.37 6.76
N ASP A 300 36.82 4.58 7.48
CA ASP A 300 36.92 5.30 8.76
C ASP A 300 38.09 6.30 8.73
N THR A 301 38.10 7.19 7.74
CA THR A 301 39.01 8.35 7.67
C THR A 301 38.19 9.60 7.32
N CYS A 302 38.52 10.75 7.90
CA CYS A 302 37.85 12.02 7.58
C CYS A 302 38.71 12.86 6.63
N ASP A 303 38.57 12.59 5.33
CA ASP A 303 39.25 13.27 4.22
C ASP A 303 38.33 13.32 2.97
N VAL A 304 38.91 13.63 1.81
CA VAL A 304 38.19 13.79 0.54
C VAL A 304 37.55 12.48 0.04
N GLY A 305 37.91 11.33 0.60
CA GLY A 305 37.22 10.07 0.36
C GLY A 305 35.78 10.02 0.90
N THR A 306 35.41 10.97 1.77
CA THR A 306 34.06 11.04 2.38
C THR A 306 33.05 11.90 1.61
N VAL A 307 33.48 12.61 0.55
CA VAL A 307 32.65 13.59 -0.17
C VAL A 307 32.31 13.14 -1.59
N ALA A 308 31.29 13.77 -2.18
CA ALA A 308 30.84 13.50 -3.54
C ALA A 308 31.99 13.52 -4.57
N ASN A 309 31.95 12.56 -5.49
CA ASN A 309 32.92 12.39 -6.59
C ASN A 309 34.40 12.36 -6.14
N GLN A 310 34.68 12.05 -4.86
CA GLN A 310 35.99 12.13 -4.23
C GLN A 310 36.74 13.47 -4.48
N THR A 311 36.01 14.57 -4.65
CA THR A 311 36.60 15.88 -4.99
C THR A 311 35.93 17.05 -4.26
N TYR A 312 36.75 18.00 -3.82
CA TYR A 312 36.28 19.24 -3.20
C TYR A 312 37.13 20.43 -3.65
N HIS A 313 36.49 21.49 -4.16
CA HIS A 313 37.15 22.71 -4.66
C HIS A 313 38.35 22.47 -5.61
N GLY A 314 38.29 21.44 -6.45
CA GLY A 314 39.37 21.09 -7.39
C GLY A 314 40.53 20.30 -6.77
N VAL A 315 40.33 19.69 -5.60
CA VAL A 315 41.30 18.83 -4.91
C VAL A 315 40.68 17.44 -4.71
N PRO A 316 41.38 16.32 -5.04
CA PRO A 316 42.70 16.26 -5.67
C PRO A 316 42.66 16.78 -7.11
N ALA A 317 43.68 17.54 -7.52
CA ALA A 317 43.71 18.13 -8.86
C ALA A 317 43.68 17.07 -9.98
N VAL A 318 44.37 15.94 -9.80
CA VAL A 318 44.37 14.81 -10.75
C VAL A 318 42.99 14.19 -10.92
N VAL A 319 42.15 14.17 -9.88
CA VAL A 319 40.77 13.68 -9.97
C VAL A 319 39.88 14.76 -10.60
N ALA A 320 40.01 16.01 -10.16
CA ALA A 320 39.22 17.13 -10.66
C ALA A 320 39.52 17.54 -12.12
N ASN A 321 40.70 17.17 -12.64
CA ASN A 321 41.10 17.35 -14.03
C ASN A 321 40.78 16.11 -14.92
N HIS A 322 40.20 15.05 -14.34
CA HIS A 322 39.97 13.76 -15.01
C HIS A 322 41.27 13.12 -15.55
N GLU A 323 42.39 13.28 -14.83
CA GLU A 323 43.69 12.65 -15.14
C GLU A 323 43.79 11.20 -14.62
N VAL A 324 42.90 10.81 -13.70
CA VAL A 324 42.77 9.45 -13.15
C VAL A 324 41.30 9.08 -12.94
N GLY A 325 40.89 7.88 -13.37
CA GLY A 325 39.48 7.46 -13.36
C GLY A 325 39.17 6.37 -14.39
N SER A 326 37.92 6.32 -14.86
CA SER A 326 37.47 5.44 -15.94
C SER A 326 37.72 6.06 -17.31
N GLU A 327 38.38 5.31 -18.21
CA GLU A 327 38.56 5.72 -19.62
C GLU A 327 37.21 5.82 -20.38
N TYR A 328 36.19 5.09 -19.93
CA TYR A 328 34.86 5.08 -20.54
C TYR A 328 33.97 6.24 -20.08
N ASP A 329 34.19 6.77 -18.87
CA ASP A 329 33.35 7.80 -18.24
C ASP A 329 34.04 9.18 -18.22
N GLU A 330 34.58 9.59 -19.38
CA GLU A 330 35.28 10.87 -19.59
C GLU A 330 36.45 11.13 -18.60
N GLY A 331 37.04 10.09 -18.01
CA GLY A 331 38.10 10.18 -17.00
C GLY A 331 37.60 10.46 -15.58
N ALA A 332 36.29 10.41 -15.32
CA ALA A 332 35.75 10.53 -13.97
C ALA A 332 36.20 9.36 -13.07
N LEU A 333 36.54 9.66 -11.81
CA LEU A 333 36.89 8.62 -10.83
C LEU A 333 35.67 8.06 -10.12
N SER A 334 34.70 8.90 -9.73
CA SER A 334 33.56 8.46 -8.92
C SER A 334 32.33 9.32 -9.17
N TYR A 335 31.16 8.67 -9.18
CA TYR A 335 29.84 9.29 -9.14
C TYR A 335 29.10 9.03 -7.81
N LEU A 336 29.81 8.51 -6.79
CA LEU A 336 29.22 8.33 -5.46
C LEU A 336 28.98 9.70 -4.78
N PRO A 337 27.85 9.91 -4.06
CA PRO A 337 27.51 11.18 -3.42
C PRO A 337 28.34 11.49 -2.16
N GLY A 338 29.32 10.65 -1.82
CA GLY A 338 30.06 10.68 -0.57
C GLY A 338 29.56 9.62 0.42
N GLN A 339 30.24 9.50 1.56
CA GLN A 339 29.88 8.53 2.59
C GLN A 339 28.83 9.14 3.54
N ARG A 340 27.59 8.64 3.48
CA ARG A 340 26.44 9.12 4.25
C ARG A 340 26.66 9.05 5.76
N LEU A 341 27.36 8.02 6.22
CA LEU A 341 27.74 7.80 7.62
C LEU A 341 29.26 7.90 7.82
N SER A 342 29.85 9.03 7.41
CA SER A 342 31.29 9.28 7.52
C SER A 342 31.77 9.64 8.93
N ARG A 343 33.06 9.40 9.19
CA ARG A 343 33.81 9.95 10.33
C ARG A 343 33.77 11.50 10.40
N CYS A 344 33.47 12.16 9.28
CA CYS A 344 33.34 13.61 9.23
C CYS A 344 31.99 14.14 9.71
N THR A 345 30.95 13.32 9.91
CA THR A 345 29.59 13.78 10.23
C THR A 345 29.57 14.71 11.47
N CYS A 346 28.85 15.83 11.35
CA CYS A 346 28.84 16.88 12.37
C CYS A 346 28.16 16.43 13.68
N PRO A 347 28.65 16.87 14.86
CA PRO A 347 28.00 16.57 16.13
C PRO A 347 26.58 17.16 16.20
N GLY A 348 25.57 16.28 16.32
CA GLY A 348 24.15 16.66 16.37
C GLY A 348 23.36 16.27 15.12
N GLU A 349 24.01 15.83 14.05
CA GLU A 349 23.37 15.08 12.96
C GLU A 349 23.12 13.62 13.39
N TYR A 350 22.23 12.91 12.69
CA TYR A 350 21.88 11.53 13.03
C TYR A 350 22.89 10.52 12.45
N HIS A 351 23.40 9.63 13.30
CA HIS A 351 24.42 8.62 12.96
C HIS A 351 24.30 7.46 13.98
N PRO A 352 24.40 6.18 13.58
CA PRO A 352 24.34 5.05 14.53
C PRO A 352 25.59 4.96 15.44
N GLY A 353 26.58 5.85 15.27
CA GLY A 353 27.88 5.74 15.91
C GLY A 353 28.57 4.37 15.72
N PRO A 354 29.39 3.93 16.69
CA PRO A 354 29.71 4.59 17.97
C PRO A 354 30.59 5.84 17.79
N VAL A 355 30.85 6.54 18.90
CA VAL A 355 31.77 7.70 18.95
C VAL A 355 33.13 7.26 19.52
N ASP A 356 34.22 7.62 18.85
CA ASP A 356 35.58 7.43 19.31
C ASP A 356 35.84 8.27 20.57
N SER A 357 35.97 7.58 21.71
CA SER A 357 36.23 8.17 23.03
C SER A 357 37.47 9.07 23.12
N LYS A 358 38.40 9.00 22.15
CA LYS A 358 39.64 9.79 22.13
C LYS A 358 39.50 11.10 21.35
N THR A 359 38.76 11.08 20.23
CA THR A 359 38.63 12.24 19.34
C THR A 359 37.27 12.95 19.47
N GLY A 360 36.24 12.27 19.95
CA GLY A 360 34.86 12.77 19.98
C GLY A 360 34.17 12.73 18.61
N GLU A 361 34.72 11.99 17.65
CA GLU A 361 34.19 11.80 16.29
C GLU A 361 33.39 10.50 16.20
N PHE A 362 32.41 10.42 15.29
CA PHE A 362 31.83 9.12 14.93
C PHE A 362 32.88 8.22 14.27
N ILE A 363 32.83 6.91 14.51
CA ILE A 363 33.50 5.94 13.62
C ILE A 363 32.72 5.92 12.31
N GLY A 364 33.41 5.89 11.16
CA GLY A 364 32.77 5.73 9.87
C GLY A 364 32.01 4.39 9.77
N ARG A 365 30.83 4.41 9.17
CA ARG A 365 29.92 3.27 9.01
C ARG A 365 29.43 3.17 7.57
N SER A 366 29.04 1.98 7.14
CA SER A 366 28.72 1.73 5.72
C SER A 366 28.04 0.37 5.48
N ALA A 367 27.82 0.04 4.21
CA ALA A 367 27.34 -1.25 3.73
C ALA A 367 28.32 -1.81 2.69
N PRO A 368 29.53 -2.26 3.11
CA PRO A 368 30.48 -2.92 2.22
C PRO A 368 29.94 -4.26 1.75
N GLU A 369 30.53 -4.78 0.67
CA GLU A 369 30.12 -5.99 -0.04
C GLU A 369 31.33 -6.92 -0.25
N ILE A 370 31.11 -8.22 -0.04
CA ILE A 370 32.10 -9.29 -0.23
C ILE A 370 31.40 -10.50 -0.85
N ASP A 371 31.83 -10.87 -2.06
CA ASP A 371 31.31 -12.00 -2.82
C ASP A 371 32.10 -13.26 -2.50
N VAL A 372 31.42 -14.31 -2.03
CA VAL A 372 32.01 -15.65 -1.99
C VAL A 372 32.24 -16.17 -3.40
N PHE A 373 31.22 -15.96 -4.24
CA PHE A 373 31.37 -15.94 -5.68
C PHE A 373 30.25 -15.15 -6.39
N GLU A 374 30.59 -14.65 -7.57
CA GLU A 374 29.69 -14.57 -8.73
C GLU A 374 30.18 -15.61 -9.76
N ALA A 375 29.36 -16.55 -10.21
CA ALA A 375 29.81 -17.53 -11.19
C ALA A 375 29.55 -17.08 -12.62
N GLN A 376 30.52 -17.31 -13.50
CA GLN A 376 30.50 -16.95 -14.92
C GLN A 376 31.14 -18.07 -15.75
N VAL A 377 31.06 -17.97 -17.08
CA VAL A 377 31.73 -18.90 -18.00
C VAL A 377 32.65 -18.11 -18.91
N GLU A 378 33.93 -18.48 -18.94
CA GLU A 378 34.93 -17.84 -19.78
C GLU A 378 34.69 -18.17 -21.25
N ILE A 379 34.16 -17.21 -22.00
CA ILE A 379 33.71 -17.37 -23.40
C ILE A 379 34.82 -17.95 -24.31
N ALA A 380 36.08 -17.61 -24.05
CA ALA A 380 37.22 -18.04 -24.88
C ALA A 380 37.61 -19.52 -24.67
N SER A 381 37.37 -20.09 -23.50
CA SER A 381 37.72 -21.48 -23.14
C SER A 381 36.51 -22.38 -22.96
N ARG A 382 35.30 -21.80 -22.82
CA ARG A 382 34.07 -22.47 -22.38
C ARG A 382 34.26 -23.23 -21.06
N THR A 383 34.93 -22.60 -20.10
CA THR A 383 35.18 -23.12 -18.76
C THR A 383 34.47 -22.25 -17.72
N GLY A 384 33.74 -22.88 -16.81
CA GLY A 384 33.13 -22.22 -15.66
C GLY A 384 34.19 -21.68 -14.68
N LYS A 385 34.04 -20.42 -14.27
CA LYS A 385 34.88 -19.74 -13.28
C LYS A 385 34.02 -19.00 -12.26
N VAL A 386 34.53 -18.78 -11.07
CA VAL A 386 33.94 -17.89 -10.06
C VAL A 386 34.79 -16.64 -9.90
N SER A 387 34.14 -15.47 -9.99
CA SER A 387 34.67 -14.18 -9.53
C SER A 387 34.56 -14.16 -8.01
N GLN A 388 35.69 -14.14 -7.32
CA GLN A 388 35.78 -14.10 -5.86
C GLN A 388 36.30 -12.71 -5.48
N SER A 389 35.48 -11.92 -4.79
CA SER A 389 35.51 -10.47 -4.93
C SER A 389 35.16 -9.72 -3.62
N ALA A 390 35.70 -8.51 -3.49
CA ALA A 390 35.33 -7.55 -2.46
C ALA A 390 35.30 -6.13 -3.05
N GLN A 391 34.33 -5.33 -2.61
CA GLN A 391 33.97 -4.06 -3.19
C GLN A 391 34.32 -2.93 -2.22
N TRP A 392 34.78 -1.81 -2.79
CA TRP A 392 35.41 -0.74 -2.04
C TRP A 392 34.98 0.64 -2.54
N ALA A 393 34.65 1.51 -1.60
CA ALA A 393 34.75 2.96 -1.72
C ALA A 393 35.38 3.55 -0.45
N PRO A 394 36.12 4.67 -0.54
CA PRO A 394 36.51 5.41 -1.76
C PRO A 394 37.59 4.70 -2.59
N PHE A 395 37.72 5.10 -3.86
CA PHE A 395 38.54 4.43 -4.86
C PHE A 395 39.98 4.95 -4.97
N ASN A 396 40.90 4.05 -5.29
CA ASN A 396 42.24 4.34 -5.77
C ASN A 396 42.25 5.07 -7.12
N ALA A 397 43.33 5.78 -7.42
CA ALA A 397 43.58 6.27 -8.77
C ALA A 397 43.56 5.11 -9.80
N ASN A 398 42.72 5.24 -10.84
CA ASN A 398 42.47 4.22 -11.86
C ASN A 398 42.02 2.85 -11.29
N TYR A 399 41.39 2.83 -10.11
CA TYR A 399 40.89 1.63 -9.43
C TYR A 399 41.97 0.57 -9.07
N GLN A 400 43.26 0.93 -9.14
CA GLN A 400 44.36 0.00 -8.89
C GLN A 400 44.64 -0.17 -7.40
N PHE A 401 44.40 -1.36 -6.86
CA PHE A 401 44.87 -1.75 -5.53
C PHE A 401 46.39 -1.97 -5.53
N ILE A 402 47.00 -2.07 -4.34
CA ILE A 402 48.45 -2.22 -4.21
C ILE A 402 48.86 -3.67 -4.58
N ASP A 403 49.21 -3.92 -5.83
CA ASP A 403 49.75 -5.21 -6.33
C ASP A 403 51.14 -5.53 -5.71
N LYS A 404 51.15 -6.44 -4.73
CA LYS A 404 52.34 -7.06 -4.11
C LYS A 404 52.03 -8.47 -3.59
N LYS A 405 52.13 -9.49 -4.46
CA LYS A 405 51.99 -10.91 -4.05
C LYS A 405 52.89 -11.24 -2.83
N GLY A 406 52.32 -11.89 -1.82
CA GLY A 406 52.98 -12.22 -0.55
C GLY A 406 53.13 -11.03 0.42
N THR A 407 52.32 -9.98 0.28
CA THR A 407 52.29 -8.82 1.20
C THR A 407 50.93 -8.10 1.22
N THR A 408 50.24 -8.03 0.08
CA THR A 408 48.89 -7.44 -0.03
C THR A 408 47.83 -8.42 -0.51
N TYR A 409 48.24 -9.46 -1.23
CA TYR A 409 47.43 -10.64 -1.54
C TYR A 409 48.32 -11.89 -1.65
N GLU A 410 47.73 -13.06 -1.56
CA GLU A 410 48.39 -14.36 -1.78
C GLU A 410 47.49 -15.29 -2.61
N PHE A 411 48.09 -16.26 -3.30
CA PHE A 411 47.39 -17.29 -4.07
C PHE A 411 47.83 -18.65 -3.55
N HIS A 412 46.84 -19.49 -3.23
CA HIS A 412 47.02 -20.81 -2.64
C HIS A 412 46.79 -21.93 -3.68
N ASN A 413 45.97 -21.66 -4.70
CA ASN A 413 45.77 -22.50 -5.88
C ASN A 413 46.52 -21.91 -7.10
N ASP A 414 47.12 -22.76 -7.94
CA ASP A 414 47.74 -22.40 -9.24
C ASP A 414 46.68 -22.03 -10.31
N GLU A 415 45.41 -22.39 -10.11
CA GLU A 415 44.27 -22.09 -11.00
C GLU A 415 43.57 -20.75 -10.70
N ALA A 416 44.11 -19.95 -9.76
CA ALA A 416 43.58 -18.64 -9.38
C ALA A 416 44.38 -17.50 -10.02
N GLU A 417 43.67 -16.54 -10.64
CA GLU A 417 44.26 -15.40 -11.35
C GLU A 417 43.54 -14.08 -11.06
N ILE A 418 44.26 -12.95 -11.06
CA ILE A 418 43.67 -11.63 -10.80
C ILE A 418 42.69 -11.30 -11.94
N ASN A 419 41.46 -10.92 -11.59
CA ASN A 419 40.46 -10.50 -12.56
C ASN A 419 40.88 -9.17 -13.24
N VAL A 420 40.66 -9.08 -14.55
CA VAL A 420 40.93 -7.85 -15.32
C VAL A 420 39.96 -6.71 -15.00
N TYR A 421 38.81 -7.02 -14.41
CA TYR A 421 37.88 -6.02 -13.89
C TYR A 421 38.32 -5.52 -12.51
N LEU A 422 38.68 -4.22 -12.44
CA LEU A 422 39.09 -3.53 -11.21
C LEU A 422 38.01 -2.60 -10.65
N GLY A 423 36.88 -2.45 -11.34
CA GLY A 423 35.80 -1.52 -10.96
C GLY A 423 35.40 -0.52 -12.06
N GLY A 424 34.73 0.55 -11.63
CA GLY A 424 34.24 1.68 -12.42
C GLY A 424 33.66 2.76 -11.51
N VAL A 425 32.98 3.77 -12.08
CA VAL A 425 32.57 5.00 -11.37
C VAL A 425 31.64 4.83 -10.15
N PHE A 426 31.06 3.64 -9.93
CA PHE A 426 30.24 3.31 -8.75
C PHE A 426 30.91 2.34 -7.76
N GLN A 427 31.98 1.63 -8.14
CA GLN A 427 32.67 0.68 -7.26
C GLN A 427 34.13 0.44 -7.68
N GLN A 428 35.06 0.32 -6.73
CA GLN A 428 36.34 -0.36 -6.98
C GLN A 428 36.21 -1.81 -6.51
N ALA A 429 36.71 -2.77 -7.29
CA ALA A 429 36.70 -4.19 -6.94
C ALA A 429 38.13 -4.71 -6.75
N THR A 430 38.30 -5.64 -5.80
CA THR A 430 39.46 -6.53 -5.73
C THR A 430 38.97 -7.94 -5.97
N SER A 431 39.21 -8.49 -7.17
CA SER A 431 38.63 -9.75 -7.62
C SER A 431 39.70 -10.71 -8.14
N SER A 432 39.54 -12.00 -7.84
CA SER A 432 40.24 -13.12 -8.46
C SER A 432 39.24 -13.99 -9.20
N LEU A 433 39.65 -14.56 -10.32
CA LEU A 433 38.95 -15.68 -10.94
C LEU A 433 39.56 -16.99 -10.45
N ALA A 434 38.72 -17.96 -10.09
CA ALA A 434 39.11 -19.34 -9.82
C ALA A 434 38.27 -20.29 -10.68
N THR A 435 38.85 -21.42 -11.11
CA THR A 435 38.15 -22.42 -11.92
C THR A 435 37.17 -23.22 -11.06
N THR A 436 35.94 -23.43 -11.53
CA THR A 436 34.94 -24.24 -10.80
C THR A 436 35.09 -25.73 -11.11
N ASN A 437 34.53 -26.58 -10.25
CA ASN A 437 34.40 -28.00 -10.57
C ASN A 437 33.34 -28.17 -11.68
N GLN A 438 33.81 -28.37 -12.91
CA GLN A 438 32.96 -28.42 -14.12
C GLN A 438 31.89 -29.53 -14.09
N ALA A 439 32.00 -30.51 -13.19
CA ALA A 439 31.02 -31.58 -13.02
C ALA A 439 29.88 -31.24 -12.04
N CYS A 440 29.95 -30.10 -11.34
CA CYS A 440 29.06 -29.74 -10.23
C CYS A 440 28.08 -28.62 -10.63
N TYR A 441 27.47 -28.84 -11.80
CA TYR A 441 26.46 -28.00 -12.45
C TYR A 441 25.17 -28.80 -12.67
N SER A 442 23.99 -28.16 -12.55
CA SER A 442 22.69 -28.84 -12.46
C SER A 442 22.11 -29.35 -13.79
N GLY A 443 22.58 -28.85 -14.93
CA GLY A 443 21.99 -29.10 -16.25
C GLY A 443 22.58 -30.25 -17.07
N ASP A 444 23.78 -30.77 -16.73
CA ASP A 444 24.50 -31.69 -17.63
C ASP A 444 24.07 -33.17 -17.55
N ASN A 445 23.35 -33.59 -16.50
CA ASN A 445 22.37 -34.71 -16.46
C ASN A 445 21.87 -34.91 -15.01
N PRO A 446 20.64 -35.40 -14.78
CA PRO A 446 20.24 -35.93 -13.48
C PRO A 446 20.99 -37.24 -13.19
N THR A 447 22.10 -37.14 -12.45
CA THR A 447 22.85 -38.27 -11.91
C THR A 447 21.94 -39.12 -10.99
N PRO A 448 21.99 -40.47 -11.05
CA PRO A 448 21.06 -41.33 -10.28
C PRO A 448 21.10 -41.20 -8.74
N ASN A 449 22.07 -40.45 -8.20
CA ASN A 449 22.29 -40.24 -6.77
C ASN A 449 22.34 -38.74 -6.38
N GLY A 450 21.82 -37.83 -7.23
CA GLY A 450 21.86 -36.38 -6.99
C GLY A 450 23.05 -35.65 -7.64
N SER A 451 22.93 -34.33 -7.77
CA SER A 451 23.94 -33.43 -8.32
C SER A 451 25.23 -33.43 -7.49
N CYS A 452 26.38 -33.19 -8.13
CA CYS A 452 27.58 -32.79 -7.38
C CYS A 452 27.41 -31.36 -6.84
N TYR A 453 27.83 -31.15 -5.60
CA TYR A 453 27.95 -29.84 -4.96
C TYR A 453 29.43 -29.57 -4.63
N SER A 454 29.82 -28.30 -4.68
CA SER A 454 31.14 -27.82 -4.24
C SER A 454 30.97 -26.89 -3.04
N GLU A 455 31.88 -26.94 -2.07
CA GLU A 455 31.92 -25.96 -0.97
C GLU A 455 32.58 -24.67 -1.45
N TYR A 456 31.87 -23.55 -1.33
CA TYR A 456 32.41 -22.21 -1.54
C TYR A 456 32.30 -21.43 -0.23
N GLY A 457 33.31 -20.62 0.12
CA GLY A 457 33.31 -19.88 1.39
C GLY A 457 34.30 -18.72 1.46
N ILE A 458 34.15 -17.91 2.51
CA ILE A 458 35.06 -16.82 2.90
C ILE A 458 35.40 -16.93 4.39
N GLU A 459 36.68 -16.82 4.73
CA GLU A 459 37.18 -16.57 6.08
C GLU A 459 37.63 -15.10 6.15
N PHE A 460 37.12 -14.29 7.09
CA PHE A 460 37.58 -12.91 7.22
C PHE A 460 37.78 -12.40 8.65
N GLU A 461 38.82 -11.58 8.78
CA GLU A 461 39.19 -10.79 9.95
C GLU A 461 39.01 -9.30 9.62
N GLY A 462 38.25 -8.58 10.45
CA GLY A 462 37.93 -7.16 10.21
C GLY A 462 39.10 -6.21 10.48
N GLY A 463 38.97 -4.97 10.00
CA GLY A 463 39.90 -3.89 10.32
C GLY A 463 41.05 -3.68 9.33
N LYS A 464 42.02 -2.85 9.73
CA LYS A 464 43.06 -2.32 8.81
C LYS A 464 44.20 -3.30 8.51
N ASP A 465 44.52 -4.18 9.46
CA ASP A 465 45.52 -5.23 9.31
C ASP A 465 44.90 -6.62 9.06
N GLY A 466 43.55 -6.69 8.99
CA GLY A 466 42.78 -7.92 8.74
C GLY A 466 42.86 -8.41 7.30
N HIS A 467 42.12 -9.48 7.00
CA HIS A 467 42.21 -10.20 5.73
C HIS A 467 40.88 -10.85 5.33
N VAL A 468 40.75 -11.21 4.05
CA VAL A 468 39.70 -12.11 3.53
C VAL A 468 40.40 -13.22 2.74
N THR A 469 40.10 -14.48 3.06
CA THR A 469 40.56 -15.68 2.33
C THR A 469 39.34 -16.40 1.75
N TRP A 470 39.37 -16.67 0.45
CA TRP A 470 38.31 -17.37 -0.26
C TRP A 470 38.61 -18.87 -0.40
N ALA A 471 37.55 -19.66 -0.50
CA ALA A 471 37.58 -21.08 -0.77
C ALA A 471 36.67 -21.47 -1.94
N SER A 472 37.08 -22.49 -2.70
CA SER A 472 36.32 -23.09 -3.81
C SER A 472 36.59 -24.59 -3.86
N ASP A 473 35.55 -25.39 -4.07
CA ASP A 473 35.55 -26.86 -3.91
C ASP A 473 36.14 -27.35 -2.56
N GLY A 474 36.04 -26.50 -1.53
CA GLY A 474 36.58 -26.75 -0.18
C GLY A 474 38.07 -26.43 0.02
N GLU A 475 38.81 -26.00 -1.01
CA GLU A 475 40.23 -25.62 -0.91
C GLU A 475 40.43 -24.09 -0.99
N GLU A 476 41.48 -23.58 -0.34
CA GLU A 476 41.85 -22.17 -0.34
C GLU A 476 42.27 -21.71 -1.75
N THR A 477 41.70 -20.60 -2.26
CA THR A 477 42.02 -20.08 -3.60
C THR A 477 42.98 -18.91 -3.53
N TRP A 478 42.59 -17.83 -2.85
CA TRP A 478 43.36 -16.60 -2.70
C TRP A 478 43.00 -15.88 -1.39
N THR A 479 43.92 -15.02 -0.94
CA THR A 479 43.74 -14.15 0.22
C THR A 479 44.03 -12.70 -0.19
N ILE A 480 43.23 -11.74 0.27
CA ILE A 480 43.59 -10.32 0.26
C ILE A 480 43.74 -9.79 1.69
N PHE A 481 44.73 -8.94 1.90
CA PHE A 481 44.98 -8.26 3.17
C PHE A 481 44.53 -6.81 3.08
N GLY A 482 44.09 -6.22 4.20
CA GLY A 482 43.70 -4.79 4.28
C GLY A 482 44.82 -3.81 3.88
N SER A 483 46.05 -4.29 3.75
CA SER A 483 47.19 -3.56 3.18
C SER A 483 47.09 -3.34 1.66
N ALA A 484 46.31 -4.14 0.92
CA ALA A 484 46.04 -3.96 -0.51
C ALA A 484 45.31 -2.63 -0.78
N MET A 485 44.33 -2.31 0.07
CA MET A 485 43.55 -1.07 0.04
C MET A 485 44.16 0.00 0.95
N GLY A 486 45.49 0.06 0.96
CA GLY A 486 46.29 1.07 1.66
C GLY A 486 46.03 2.51 1.19
N PRO A 487 46.53 3.52 1.92
CA PRO A 487 46.32 4.93 1.59
C PRO A 487 46.85 5.29 0.20
N ASP A 488 46.09 6.08 -0.54
CA ASP A 488 46.43 6.52 -1.90
C ASP A 488 46.81 8.02 -1.87
N PRO A 489 48.08 8.39 -2.12
CA PRO A 489 48.51 9.79 -2.13
C PRO A 489 48.11 10.55 -3.41
N VAL A 490 47.67 9.85 -4.46
CA VAL A 490 47.21 10.43 -5.73
C VAL A 490 45.75 10.85 -5.59
N ALA A 491 44.89 9.93 -5.11
CA ALA A 491 43.50 10.22 -4.77
C ALA A 491 43.32 10.92 -3.39
N GLN A 492 44.40 11.07 -2.62
CA GLN A 492 44.44 11.71 -1.29
C GLN A 492 43.49 11.08 -0.25
N ILE A 493 43.36 9.75 -0.28
CA ILE A 493 42.50 8.97 0.63
C ILE A 493 43.33 8.12 1.61
N GLY A 494 42.83 7.98 2.84
CA GLY A 494 43.30 7.00 3.81
C GLY A 494 43.03 5.54 3.42
N GLN A 495 43.40 4.62 4.30
CA GLN A 495 43.21 3.17 4.12
C GLN A 495 41.74 2.77 4.27
N ARG A 496 41.28 1.86 3.39
CA ARG A 496 40.00 1.15 3.56
C ARG A 496 40.26 -0.13 4.39
N PRO A 497 39.66 -0.32 5.58
CA PRO A 497 39.77 -1.57 6.34
C PRO A 497 38.92 -2.69 5.73
N ILE A 498 39.24 -3.96 6.02
CA ILE A 498 38.28 -5.06 5.87
C ILE A 498 37.06 -4.79 6.77
N SER A 499 35.86 -5.18 6.33
CA SER A 499 34.61 -4.88 7.04
C SER A 499 34.64 -5.33 8.51
N GLU A 500 34.28 -4.42 9.40
CA GLU A 500 33.91 -4.70 10.81
C GLU A 500 32.38 -4.67 11.01
N GLU A 501 31.60 -4.38 9.97
CA GLU A 501 30.14 -4.29 10.06
C GLU A 501 29.49 -5.67 10.31
N PRO A 502 28.29 -5.73 10.93
CA PRO A 502 27.51 -6.96 10.93
C PRO A 502 27.07 -7.29 9.51
N MET A 503 27.58 -8.37 8.95
CA MET A 503 27.29 -8.84 7.59
C MET A 503 26.09 -9.79 7.59
N TYR A 504 25.22 -9.69 6.59
CA TYR A 504 24.14 -10.64 6.31
C TYR A 504 24.40 -11.39 5.00
N ILE A 505 23.76 -12.54 4.83
CA ILE A 505 23.95 -13.47 3.71
C ILE A 505 22.97 -13.17 2.58
N ILE A 506 23.41 -13.30 1.33
CA ILE A 506 22.58 -13.23 0.12
C ILE A 506 22.93 -14.39 -0.83
N LEU A 507 21.89 -15.00 -1.39
CA LEU A 507 21.96 -16.01 -2.44
C LEU A 507 20.97 -15.62 -3.55
N ASN A 508 21.41 -15.58 -4.81
CA ASN A 508 20.53 -15.29 -5.94
C ASN A 508 20.92 -16.02 -7.22
N LEU A 509 19.94 -16.17 -8.11
CA LEU A 509 20.13 -16.57 -9.50
C LEU A 509 19.34 -15.61 -10.40
N GLY A 510 20.08 -14.78 -11.13
CA GLY A 510 19.55 -13.81 -12.08
C GLY A 510 20.16 -13.88 -13.47
N ILE A 511 19.84 -12.89 -14.31
CA ILE A 511 20.32 -12.78 -15.70
C ILE A 511 20.38 -11.29 -16.09
N SER A 512 21.60 -10.74 -16.21
CA SER A 512 21.82 -9.34 -16.58
C SER A 512 22.97 -9.17 -17.56
N LYS A 513 22.82 -8.19 -18.45
CA LYS A 513 23.83 -7.75 -19.41
C LYS A 513 24.95 -6.91 -18.77
N ASN A 514 24.83 -6.56 -17.49
CA ASN A 514 25.86 -5.84 -16.75
C ASN A 514 27.01 -6.78 -16.29
N PHE A 515 26.73 -8.07 -16.09
CA PHE A 515 27.73 -9.08 -15.67
C PHE A 515 28.38 -9.82 -16.85
N GLY A 516 27.92 -9.60 -18.09
CA GLY A 516 28.49 -10.19 -19.29
C GLY A 516 27.55 -10.18 -20.48
N ASP A 517 28.00 -10.78 -21.59
CA ASP A 517 27.12 -11.15 -22.70
C ASP A 517 26.24 -12.36 -22.31
N VAL A 518 25.15 -12.60 -23.03
CA VAL A 518 24.13 -13.60 -22.65
C VAL A 518 23.77 -14.50 -23.84
N ASN A 519 24.11 -15.79 -23.76
CA ASN A 519 23.90 -16.75 -24.85
C ASN A 519 22.49 -17.35 -24.84
N PHE A 520 21.49 -16.55 -25.22
CA PHE A 520 20.08 -16.97 -25.30
C PHE A 520 19.82 -18.17 -26.22
N ASP A 521 20.72 -18.49 -27.16
CA ASP A 521 20.59 -19.64 -28.07
C ASP A 521 21.00 -20.99 -27.43
N GLU A 522 21.89 -20.98 -26.43
CA GLU A 522 22.37 -22.19 -25.72
C GLU A 522 21.86 -22.30 -24.27
N LEU A 523 21.27 -21.25 -23.70
CA LEU A 523 20.66 -21.27 -22.37
C LEU A 523 19.40 -22.15 -22.30
N VAL A 524 19.27 -22.91 -21.22
CA VAL A 524 18.14 -23.82 -20.97
C VAL A 524 17.40 -23.40 -19.71
N PHE A 525 16.08 -23.20 -19.84
CA PHE A 525 15.18 -22.83 -18.74
C PHE A 525 14.19 -23.99 -18.43
N PRO A 526 13.76 -24.17 -17.17
CA PRO A 526 14.22 -23.43 -15.98
C PRO A 526 15.65 -23.81 -15.58
N ALA A 527 16.45 -22.81 -15.25
CA ALA A 527 17.77 -22.99 -14.66
C ALA A 527 17.63 -22.97 -13.12
N ILE A 528 18.25 -23.92 -12.43
CA ILE A 528 18.09 -24.05 -10.97
C ILE A 528 19.46 -24.17 -10.31
N MET A 529 19.74 -23.27 -9.36
CA MET A 529 20.86 -23.37 -8.44
C MET A 529 20.39 -24.11 -7.18
N TYR A 530 21.12 -25.14 -6.76
CA TYR A 530 20.79 -25.90 -5.56
C TYR A 530 21.80 -25.60 -4.45
N VAL A 531 21.31 -25.36 -3.24
CA VAL A 531 22.11 -25.19 -2.02
C VAL A 531 21.74 -26.31 -1.05
N ASP A 532 22.72 -27.16 -0.75
CA ASP A 532 22.64 -28.33 0.11
C ASP A 532 22.66 -27.91 1.59
N TRP A 533 23.54 -26.96 1.95
CA TRP A 533 23.55 -26.33 3.27
C TRP A 533 24.28 -24.97 3.24
N VAL A 534 24.00 -24.14 4.25
CA VAL A 534 24.76 -22.92 4.59
C VAL A 534 25.24 -23.02 6.03
N ARG A 535 26.51 -22.71 6.30
CA ARG A 535 27.12 -22.79 7.63
C ARG A 535 28.01 -21.57 7.92
N VAL A 536 27.97 -21.09 9.17
CA VAL A 536 28.87 -20.04 9.68
C VAL A 536 29.59 -20.54 10.93
N TYR A 537 30.88 -20.26 11.00
CA TYR A 537 31.79 -20.61 12.06
C TYR A 537 32.48 -19.36 12.60
N GLN A 538 32.76 -19.30 13.90
CA GLN A 538 33.57 -18.25 14.53
C GLN A 538 34.56 -18.88 15.54
N PRO A 539 35.73 -18.28 15.81
CA PRO A 539 36.63 -18.73 16.87
C PRO A 539 35.93 -18.76 18.23
N THR A 540 36.21 -19.79 19.05
CA THR A 540 35.48 -20.04 20.31
C THR A 540 35.55 -18.90 21.33
N GLY A 541 36.48 -17.95 21.17
CA GLY A 541 36.64 -16.78 22.04
C GLY A 541 35.98 -15.49 21.55
N SER A 542 35.45 -15.44 20.32
CA SER A 542 35.00 -14.21 19.64
C SER A 542 33.62 -14.34 18.98
N ILE A 543 32.78 -15.24 19.47
CA ILE A 543 31.42 -15.44 18.93
C ILE A 543 30.60 -14.14 19.07
N ASN A 544 30.13 -13.61 17.95
CA ASN A 544 29.32 -12.40 17.87
C ASN A 544 28.25 -12.57 16.78
N LEU A 545 27.00 -12.74 17.21
CA LEU A 545 25.84 -13.08 16.40
C LEU A 545 24.72 -12.06 16.62
N GLY A 546 24.10 -11.62 15.54
CA GLY A 546 23.03 -10.61 15.54
C GLY A 546 23.42 -9.33 14.82
N CYS A 547 22.40 -8.63 14.31
CA CYS A 547 22.55 -7.47 13.43
C CYS A 547 22.77 -6.13 14.16
N ASP A 548 22.68 -6.10 15.49
CA ASP A 548 22.82 -4.90 16.33
C ASP A 548 23.92 -5.04 17.41
N PRO A 549 25.19 -5.30 17.05
CA PRO A 549 26.27 -5.43 18.02
C PRO A 549 26.68 -4.05 18.58
N LYS A 550 27.05 -4.00 19.87
CA LYS A 550 27.26 -2.73 20.62
C LYS A 550 28.39 -1.82 20.08
N ASN A 551 29.30 -2.35 19.28
CA ASN A 551 30.38 -1.63 18.60
C ASN A 551 30.00 -1.18 17.18
N ARG A 552 28.93 -1.71 16.60
CA ARG A 552 28.42 -1.41 15.24
C ARG A 552 26.88 -1.54 15.20
N PRO A 553 26.13 -0.79 16.02
CA PRO A 553 24.66 -0.93 16.06
C PRO A 553 24.03 -0.48 14.73
N THR A 554 22.85 -1.02 14.43
CA THR A 554 22.10 -0.76 13.18
C THR A 554 20.60 -0.59 13.42
N ALA A 555 20.02 -1.23 14.44
CA ALA A 555 18.57 -1.38 14.58
C ALA A 555 17.83 -0.04 14.74
N GLU A 556 18.35 0.88 15.55
CA GLU A 556 17.75 2.20 15.75
C GLU A 556 17.76 3.02 14.44
N TYR A 557 18.82 2.91 13.64
CA TYR A 557 18.96 3.63 12.37
C TYR A 557 18.04 3.08 11.29
N ILE A 558 17.91 1.75 11.20
CA ILE A 558 17.03 1.06 10.25
C ILE A 558 15.56 1.34 10.58
N ASP A 559 15.14 1.34 11.86
CA ASP A 559 13.76 1.68 12.23
C ASP A 559 13.46 3.19 12.07
N HIS A 560 14.46 4.07 12.24
CA HIS A 560 14.31 5.51 11.99
C HIS A 560 14.07 5.85 10.50
N TYR A 561 14.77 5.17 9.58
CA TYR A 561 14.63 5.37 8.12
C TYR A 561 13.88 4.22 7.42
N LYS A 562 13.01 3.52 8.15
CA LYS A 562 12.39 2.24 7.78
C LYS A 562 11.83 2.14 6.36
N GLU A 563 11.21 3.21 5.88
CA GLU A 563 10.62 3.28 4.54
C GLU A 563 11.66 3.05 3.43
N ALA A 564 12.87 3.62 3.55
CA ALA A 564 13.98 3.41 2.62
C ALA A 564 14.51 1.96 2.60
N TYR A 565 14.19 1.15 3.62
CA TYR A 565 14.51 -0.28 3.71
C TYR A 565 13.32 -1.20 3.35
N GLN A 566 12.14 -0.63 3.09
CA GLN A 566 10.90 -1.35 2.80
C GLN A 566 10.31 -1.03 1.43
N ASN A 567 10.68 0.09 0.80
CA ASN A 567 10.24 0.46 -0.55
C ASN A 567 11.39 0.35 -1.56
N PRO A 568 11.43 -0.67 -2.45
CA PRO A 568 12.52 -0.85 -3.41
C PRO A 568 12.47 0.16 -4.58
N ASN A 569 11.33 0.86 -4.75
CA ASN A 569 11.14 1.86 -5.79
C ASN A 569 11.76 3.22 -5.45
N MET A 570 12.23 3.42 -4.21
CA MET A 570 13.01 4.60 -3.83
C MET A 570 14.48 4.37 -4.20
N THR A 571 14.94 5.06 -5.25
CA THR A 571 16.30 4.90 -5.79
C THR A 571 17.34 5.72 -5.03
N THR A 572 16.92 6.88 -4.50
CA THR A 572 17.76 7.83 -3.76
C THR A 572 17.21 8.14 -2.36
N PHE A 573 18.12 8.39 -1.42
CA PHE A 573 17.83 8.84 -0.06
C PHE A 573 17.45 10.32 -0.02
N VAL A 574 18.00 11.13 -0.94
CA VAL A 574 17.79 12.58 -0.98
C VAL A 574 16.56 12.98 -1.80
N ASP A 575 16.47 12.58 -3.06
CA ASP A 575 15.43 13.09 -3.97
C ASP A 575 14.12 12.29 -3.88
N ASP A 576 14.17 10.95 -3.89
CA ASP A 576 12.95 10.11 -3.79
C ASP A 576 12.42 10.01 -2.35
N TYR A 577 13.32 9.82 -1.38
CA TYR A 577 12.97 9.66 0.05
C TYR A 577 12.96 10.98 0.84
N GLY A 578 13.43 12.08 0.24
CA GLY A 578 13.28 13.44 0.78
C GLY A 578 14.11 13.74 2.04
N GLN A 579 15.15 12.97 2.35
CA GLN A 579 15.99 13.18 3.54
C GLN A 579 17.25 13.99 3.23
N SER A 580 17.68 14.86 4.15
CA SER A 580 18.94 15.59 4.01
C SER A 580 20.15 14.71 4.29
N PHE A 581 21.14 14.73 3.41
CA PHE A 581 22.45 14.13 3.65
C PHE A 581 23.11 14.72 4.92
N PRO A 582 23.73 13.92 5.81
CA PRO A 582 24.32 14.44 7.05
C PRO A 582 25.47 15.42 6.81
N LYS A 583 25.48 16.54 7.56
CA LYS A 583 26.49 17.60 7.39
C LYS A 583 27.91 17.10 7.69
N ASN A 584 28.87 17.53 6.89
CA ASN A 584 30.24 17.03 6.87
C ASN A 584 31.26 18.09 7.38
N ARG A 585 32.09 17.71 8.36
CA ARG A 585 33.15 18.53 8.96
C ARG A 585 34.25 18.94 7.98
N PHE A 586 34.58 18.10 7.00
CA PHE A 586 35.57 18.40 5.96
C PHE A 586 35.09 19.52 5.02
N LEU A 587 33.77 19.58 4.75
CA LEU A 587 33.12 20.67 4.00
C LEU A 587 32.98 21.97 4.82
N GLY A 588 33.30 21.96 6.11
CA GLY A 588 33.27 23.13 7.00
C GLY A 588 31.90 23.47 7.60
N GLU A 589 30.93 22.56 7.52
CA GLU A 589 29.50 22.85 7.80
C GLU A 589 29.14 22.91 9.31
N CYS A 590 30.02 22.43 10.20
CA CYS A 590 29.73 22.30 11.62
C CYS A 590 29.84 23.62 12.42
N PHE A 591 28.82 24.49 12.36
CA PHE A 591 28.81 25.77 13.09
C PHE A 591 28.56 25.65 14.61
N LEU A 592 29.63 25.69 15.40
CA LEU A 592 29.58 25.60 16.87
C LEU A 592 28.92 26.82 17.56
N LYS A 593 27.66 26.68 17.98
CA LYS A 593 27.05 27.52 19.03
C LYS A 593 27.60 27.14 20.42
N ASN A 594 28.83 27.52 20.78
CA ASN A 594 29.27 27.55 22.19
C ASN A 594 30.56 28.36 22.45
N ILE A 595 30.43 29.68 22.68
CA ILE A 595 31.45 30.47 23.41
C ILE A 595 30.78 31.45 24.38
N LYS A 596 30.67 31.05 25.66
CA LYS A 596 30.84 31.88 26.88
C LYS A 596 30.24 31.20 28.12
N ARG A 597 31.08 30.49 28.87
CA ARG A 597 30.95 30.40 30.34
C ARG A 597 32.33 30.35 30.98
N GLN A 598 32.42 30.94 32.17
CA GLN A 598 33.63 31.08 33.00
C GLN A 598 34.81 31.83 32.33
N ASN A 599 34.91 33.13 32.62
CA ASN A 599 35.97 33.51 33.55
C ASN A 599 35.58 34.72 34.43
N SER A 600 36.28 34.87 35.55
CA SER A 600 35.84 35.59 36.76
C SER A 600 36.11 37.11 36.77
N THR A 601 35.36 37.85 37.60
CA THR A 601 35.71 39.14 38.27
C THR A 601 36.18 40.34 37.39
N ASN A 602 35.50 41.49 37.41
CA ASN A 602 35.52 42.41 38.56
C ASN A 602 34.44 43.53 38.55
N ASN A 603 33.91 43.82 39.74
CA ASN A 603 33.51 45.10 40.36
C ASN A 603 32.76 46.24 39.62
N ALA A 604 31.88 46.85 40.44
CA ALA A 604 31.55 48.28 40.52
C ALA A 604 30.62 48.91 39.45
N SER A 605 29.32 48.75 39.74
CA SER A 605 28.26 49.76 39.57
C SER A 605 28.68 51.24 39.51
N SER A 606 28.11 51.97 38.55
CA SER A 606 27.54 53.31 38.80
C SER A 606 26.35 53.55 37.87
N SER A 607 25.34 54.28 38.34
CA SER A 607 24.09 54.50 37.59
C SER A 607 23.66 55.97 37.62
N SER A 608 23.49 56.55 36.43
CA SER A 608 22.87 57.85 36.18
C SER A 608 22.18 57.76 34.80
N VAL A 609 20.88 57.48 34.70
CA VAL A 609 19.72 58.36 35.01
C VAL A 609 19.47 59.37 33.88
N GLN A 610 18.38 59.11 33.14
CA GLN A 610 17.61 60.02 32.27
C GLN A 610 18.31 60.76 31.12
N GLU A 611 17.77 60.60 29.90
CA GLU A 611 16.92 61.67 29.35
C GLU A 611 15.90 61.15 28.30
N LYS A 612 15.06 62.04 27.76
CA LYS A 612 13.84 61.70 27.03
C LYS A 612 13.48 62.72 25.93
N SER A 613 13.84 62.45 24.67
CA SER A 613 13.26 63.05 23.46
C SER A 613 13.60 62.15 22.26
N LEU A 614 12.66 61.68 21.43
CA LEU A 614 11.70 62.38 20.55
C LEU A 614 12.37 63.08 19.36
N ASN A 615 12.16 62.45 18.19
CA ASN A 615 12.00 63.05 16.86
C ASN A 615 13.26 63.65 16.16
N ALA A 616 13.42 63.53 14.85
CA ALA A 616 12.70 62.72 13.84
C ALA A 616 13.54 62.60 12.53
N ASP A 617 12.86 62.14 11.47
CA ASP A 617 13.12 62.38 10.04
C ASP A 617 13.98 61.36 9.27
N ASP A 618 13.66 61.30 7.97
CA ASP A 618 14.22 60.53 6.86
C ASP A 618 14.11 58.99 6.91
N ASP A 619 12.93 58.54 6.46
CA ASP A 619 12.68 57.39 5.59
C ASP A 619 13.89 57.00 4.69
N ASP A 620 14.14 55.72 4.35
CA ASP A 620 13.20 54.93 3.55
C ASP A 620 13.43 53.39 3.62
N LEU A 621 12.41 52.64 3.19
CA LEU A 621 12.40 51.20 2.84
C LEU A 621 13.30 50.21 3.62
N LYS A 622 12.79 49.71 4.75
CA LYS A 622 13.08 48.33 5.24
C LYS A 622 11.94 47.37 4.86
N PRO A 623 12.19 46.04 4.75
CA PRO A 623 11.14 45.08 4.39
C PRO A 623 10.08 44.94 5.49
N PRO A 624 8.82 44.64 5.15
CA PRO A 624 7.71 44.55 6.10
C PRO A 624 7.81 43.28 6.98
N SER A 625 8.55 43.38 8.08
CA SER A 625 8.66 42.34 9.11
C SER A 625 7.39 42.24 9.98
N SER A 626 6.25 41.93 9.35
CA SER A 626 5.03 41.54 10.05
C SER A 626 4.13 40.67 9.16
N PHE A 627 4.52 39.40 8.99
CA PHE A 627 3.50 38.36 8.83
C PHE A 627 2.66 38.35 10.11
N THR A 628 1.52 39.04 10.08
CA THR A 628 0.50 38.91 11.12
C THR A 628 0.10 37.45 11.16
N ALA A 629 0.30 36.80 12.31
CA ALA A 629 -0.02 35.40 12.48
C ALA A 629 -1.45 35.12 12.02
N SER A 630 -1.61 34.10 11.16
CA SER A 630 -2.90 33.44 10.99
C SER A 630 -3.43 33.05 12.39
N PRO A 631 -4.75 33.09 12.63
CA PRO A 631 -5.29 33.10 13.98
C PRO A 631 -5.11 31.75 14.69
N PHE A 632 -3.94 31.58 15.34
CA PHE A 632 -3.68 30.48 16.24
C PHE A 632 -4.81 30.44 17.28
N ARG A 633 -5.43 29.27 17.41
CA ARG A 633 -6.82 29.17 17.88
C ARG A 633 -6.98 29.76 19.27
N ARG A 634 -8.04 30.56 19.46
CA ARG A 634 -8.50 31.02 20.78
C ARG A 634 -8.67 29.78 21.68
N PRO A 635 -8.31 29.84 22.98
CA PRO A 635 -8.63 28.74 23.90
C PRO A 635 -10.15 28.49 23.89
N LEU A 636 -10.55 27.24 23.67
CA LEU A 636 -11.96 26.89 23.54
C LEU A 636 -12.69 27.09 24.87
N THR A 637 -13.40 28.21 24.98
CA THR A 637 -14.44 28.37 26.00
C THR A 637 -15.65 27.52 25.62
N PHE A 638 -16.26 26.84 26.60
CA PHE A 638 -17.40 25.93 26.43
C PHE A 638 -18.56 26.49 25.59
N LYS A 639 -18.75 27.81 25.54
CA LYS A 639 -19.74 28.46 24.66
C LYS A 639 -19.49 28.23 23.16
N ALA A 640 -18.24 28.13 22.71
CA ALA A 640 -17.91 27.82 21.32
C ALA A 640 -18.26 26.37 20.91
N PHE A 641 -18.45 25.48 21.90
CA PHE A 641 -18.95 24.12 21.69
C PHE A 641 -20.49 24.03 21.57
N ILE A 642 -21.21 25.13 21.80
CA ILE A 642 -22.68 25.18 21.86
C ILE A 642 -23.26 26.15 20.82
N THR A 643 -22.45 27.02 20.21
CA THR A 643 -22.89 27.85 19.09
C THR A 643 -23.08 26.99 17.82
N PRO A 644 -24.28 26.99 17.19
CA PRO A 644 -24.50 26.33 15.91
C PRO A 644 -23.72 27.02 14.78
N PRO A 645 -23.40 26.31 13.67
CA PRO A 645 -22.66 26.87 12.54
C PRO A 645 -23.44 27.96 11.79
N TYR A 646 -24.78 27.86 11.78
CA TYR A 646 -25.68 28.72 11.03
C TYR A 646 -26.70 29.42 11.94
N PRO A 647 -27.18 30.62 11.57
CA PRO A 647 -28.23 31.30 12.32
C PRO A 647 -29.57 30.59 12.12
N LEU A 648 -30.10 30.00 13.20
CA LEU A 648 -31.39 29.30 13.18
C LEU A 648 -32.59 30.25 13.09
N GLY A 649 -33.62 29.81 12.38
CA GLY A 649 -34.95 30.44 12.38
C GLY A 649 -35.68 30.34 13.73
N PRO A 650 -36.78 31.10 13.91
CA PRO A 650 -37.54 31.14 15.16
C PRO A 650 -38.16 29.78 15.49
N SER A 651 -37.98 29.30 16.72
CA SER A 651 -38.46 27.98 17.13
C SER A 651 -40.00 27.88 17.17
N PRO A 652 -40.58 26.76 16.70
CA PRO A 652 -42.02 26.55 16.73
C PRO A 652 -42.55 26.38 18.16
N GLY A 653 -43.81 26.79 18.38
CA GLY A 653 -44.48 26.61 19.68
C GLY A 653 -44.65 25.13 20.05
N TYR A 654 -44.81 24.85 21.35
CA TYR A 654 -44.91 23.48 21.89
C TYR A 654 -45.97 22.61 21.21
N ILE A 655 -47.17 23.14 20.95
CA ILE A 655 -48.26 22.40 20.30
C ILE A 655 -47.90 22.04 18.85
N ILE A 656 -47.22 22.93 18.13
CA ILE A 656 -46.75 22.67 16.76
C ILE A 656 -45.64 21.62 16.80
N SER A 657 -44.70 21.72 17.74
CA SER A 657 -43.62 20.75 17.92
C SER A 657 -44.15 19.35 18.21
N ILE A 658 -45.10 19.20 19.15
CA ILE A 658 -45.73 17.92 19.48
C ILE A 658 -46.49 17.34 18.27
N ARG A 659 -47.23 18.18 17.53
CA ARG A 659 -47.90 17.74 16.30
C ARG A 659 -46.89 17.28 15.23
N ASN A 660 -45.79 18.00 15.06
CA ASN A 660 -44.75 17.66 14.09
C ASN A 660 -44.07 16.33 14.44
N ALA A 661 -43.86 16.02 15.72
CA ALA A 661 -43.37 14.72 16.17
C ALA A 661 -44.38 13.58 15.97
N VAL A 662 -45.64 13.76 16.41
CA VAL A 662 -46.68 12.72 16.27
C VAL A 662 -47.00 12.44 14.80
N CYS A 663 -46.94 13.46 13.93
CA CYS A 663 -47.14 13.33 12.48
C CYS A 663 -45.82 13.19 11.69
N TYR A 664 -44.69 12.89 12.34
CA TYR A 664 -43.37 12.81 11.67
C TYR A 664 -43.33 11.74 10.58
N SER A 665 -43.80 10.54 10.90
CA SER A 665 -43.86 9.41 9.97
C SER A 665 -45.21 8.70 10.07
N TRP A 666 -45.67 8.14 8.95
CA TRP A 666 -46.85 7.25 8.91
C TRP A 666 -46.63 5.99 9.75
N LEU A 667 -45.37 5.59 9.95
CA LEU A 667 -44.98 4.48 10.83
C LEU A 667 -45.37 4.72 12.30
N ASN A 668 -45.62 5.97 12.73
CA ASN A 668 -46.05 6.28 14.10
C ASN A 668 -47.39 5.60 14.48
N LEU A 669 -48.19 5.13 13.51
CA LEU A 669 -49.35 4.26 13.78
C LEU A 669 -48.95 2.95 14.48
N LEU A 670 -47.74 2.45 14.24
CA LEU A 670 -47.21 1.23 14.87
C LEU A 670 -46.78 1.44 16.32
N LEU A 671 -46.70 2.69 16.84
CA LEU A 671 -46.43 2.95 18.26
C LEU A 671 -47.46 2.31 19.20
N LEU A 672 -48.66 1.99 18.69
CA LEU A 672 -49.68 1.22 19.42
C LEU A 672 -49.26 -0.23 19.72
N SER A 673 -48.27 -0.77 19.00
CA SER A 673 -47.78 -2.14 19.22
C SER A 673 -46.80 -2.26 20.40
N ALA A 674 -46.08 -1.19 20.77
CA ALA A 674 -45.22 -1.18 21.96
C ALA A 674 -45.97 -1.50 23.28
N PRO A 675 -47.09 -0.83 23.65
CA PRO A 675 -47.86 -1.20 24.83
C PRO A 675 -48.60 -2.55 24.69
N ILE A 676 -48.83 -3.04 23.47
CA ILE A 676 -49.35 -4.41 23.25
C ILE A 676 -48.24 -5.43 23.54
N SER A 677 -47.01 -5.17 23.13
CA SER A 677 -45.81 -5.97 23.46
C SER A 677 -45.65 -6.10 24.98
N TRP A 678 -45.65 -4.98 25.71
CA TRP A 678 -45.54 -5.02 27.17
C TRP A 678 -46.69 -5.79 27.82
N ALA A 679 -47.92 -5.66 27.31
CA ALA A 679 -49.07 -6.41 27.80
C ALA A 679 -49.01 -7.91 27.50
N LEU A 680 -48.46 -8.33 26.36
CA LEU A 680 -48.24 -9.74 26.02
C LEU A 680 -47.10 -10.35 26.85
N HIS A 681 -46.01 -9.59 27.02
CA HIS A 681 -44.85 -9.92 27.84
C HIS A 681 -45.25 -10.19 29.30
N GLN A 682 -45.95 -9.25 29.94
CA GLN A 682 -46.35 -9.34 31.36
C GLN A 682 -47.40 -10.42 31.66
N VAL A 683 -48.06 -10.99 30.65
CA VAL A 683 -49.04 -12.06 30.82
C VAL A 683 -48.52 -13.40 30.24
N HIS A 684 -47.31 -13.42 29.68
CA HIS A 684 -46.59 -14.61 29.20
C HIS A 684 -47.43 -15.54 28.30
N ILE A 685 -48.27 -14.98 27.41
CA ILE A 685 -49.23 -15.77 26.61
C ILE A 685 -48.59 -16.35 25.34
N THR A 686 -47.80 -15.55 24.62
CA THR A 686 -47.11 -15.98 23.39
C THR A 686 -45.81 -15.20 23.17
N ASP A 687 -44.69 -15.91 23.05
CA ASP A 687 -43.39 -15.28 22.77
C ASP A 687 -43.34 -14.75 21.34
N ILE A 688 -43.85 -15.52 20.36
CA ILE A 688 -43.99 -15.08 18.95
C ILE A 688 -44.81 -13.77 18.86
N GLY A 689 -45.91 -13.66 19.62
CA GLY A 689 -46.74 -12.46 19.66
C GLY A 689 -46.01 -11.28 20.29
N THR A 690 -45.29 -11.52 21.37
CA THR A 690 -44.44 -10.53 22.06
C THR A 690 -43.32 -10.04 21.13
N PHE A 691 -42.61 -10.93 20.46
CA PHE A 691 -41.53 -10.63 19.52
C PHE A 691 -42.01 -9.75 18.36
N VAL A 692 -43.05 -10.19 17.64
CA VAL A 692 -43.58 -9.47 16.46
C VAL A 692 -44.14 -8.09 16.85
N THR A 693 -44.85 -7.97 17.97
CA THR A 693 -45.37 -6.68 18.43
C THR A 693 -44.27 -5.77 18.98
N SER A 694 -43.20 -6.32 19.54
CA SER A 694 -42.03 -5.54 19.97
C SER A 694 -41.27 -4.97 18.77
N ILE A 695 -41.02 -5.78 17.74
CA ILE A 695 -40.40 -5.34 16.48
C ILE A 695 -41.16 -4.16 15.86
N LEU A 696 -42.49 -4.30 15.71
CA LEU A 696 -43.33 -3.24 15.16
C LEU A 696 -43.33 -1.97 16.04
N GLY A 697 -43.06 -2.11 17.34
CA GLY A 697 -42.94 -1.00 18.28
C GLY A 697 -41.58 -0.29 18.21
N VAL A 698 -40.49 -1.03 17.99
CA VAL A 698 -39.13 -0.48 17.91
C VAL A 698 -38.95 0.42 16.68
N VAL A 699 -39.41 0.00 15.49
CA VAL A 699 -39.23 0.77 14.23
C VAL A 699 -39.64 2.25 14.33
N PRO A 700 -40.86 2.62 14.80
CA PRO A 700 -41.23 4.03 14.95
C PRO A 700 -40.58 4.72 16.16
N LEU A 701 -40.15 3.98 17.19
CA LEU A 701 -39.39 4.56 18.30
C LEU A 701 -37.97 4.94 17.83
N ALA A 702 -37.30 4.10 17.04
CA ALA A 702 -36.03 4.43 16.40
C ALA A 702 -36.15 5.69 15.50
N ALA A 703 -37.21 5.77 14.68
CA ALA A 703 -37.47 6.93 13.84
C ALA A 703 -37.73 8.23 14.64
N LEU A 704 -38.42 8.16 15.78
CA LEU A 704 -38.62 9.30 16.68
C LEU A 704 -37.35 9.71 17.45
N LEU A 705 -36.48 8.74 17.76
CA LEU A 705 -35.20 8.99 18.42
C LEU A 705 -34.21 9.70 17.47
N SER A 706 -34.10 9.21 16.24
CA SER A 706 -33.33 9.83 15.16
C SER A 706 -33.78 11.27 14.93
N PHE A 707 -35.09 11.52 14.73
CA PHE A 707 -35.63 12.88 14.57
C PHE A 707 -35.40 13.79 15.79
N GLY A 708 -35.46 13.24 17.01
CA GLY A 708 -35.10 13.97 18.22
C GLY A 708 -33.61 14.35 18.28
N THR A 709 -32.75 13.50 17.72
CA THR A 709 -31.29 13.67 17.66
C THR A 709 -30.90 14.72 16.62
N GLU A 710 -31.43 14.64 15.39
CA GLU A 710 -31.26 15.66 14.35
C GLU A 710 -31.57 17.07 14.89
N GLU A 711 -32.74 17.24 15.50
CA GLU A 711 -33.20 18.52 16.05
C GLU A 711 -32.33 19.05 17.22
N ILE A 712 -31.58 18.18 17.91
CA ILE A 712 -30.59 18.62 18.92
C ILE A 712 -29.25 18.94 18.24
N ALA A 713 -28.81 18.13 17.27
CA ALA A 713 -27.56 18.35 16.53
C ALA A 713 -27.53 19.73 15.85
N LEU A 714 -28.63 20.12 15.19
CA LEU A 714 -28.85 21.46 14.60
C LEU A 714 -28.61 22.65 15.55
N ARG A 715 -28.61 22.40 16.87
CA ARG A 715 -28.50 23.41 17.93
C ARG A 715 -27.14 23.38 18.66
N THR A 716 -26.20 22.58 18.17
CA THR A 716 -24.87 22.37 18.77
C THR A 716 -23.76 22.72 17.79
N SER A 717 -22.50 22.78 18.23
CA SER A 717 -21.38 22.90 17.29
C SER A 717 -21.22 21.61 16.47
N VAL A 718 -20.68 21.73 15.25
CA VAL A 718 -20.48 20.61 14.30
C VAL A 718 -19.87 19.34 14.96
N PRO A 719 -18.77 19.41 15.75
CA PRO A 719 -18.22 18.21 16.39
C PRO A 719 -19.13 17.60 17.47
N LEU A 720 -19.92 18.41 18.17
CA LEU A 720 -20.85 17.94 19.21
C LEU A 720 -22.11 17.34 18.60
N GLY A 721 -22.63 17.92 17.50
CA GLY A 721 -23.70 17.35 16.71
C GLY A 721 -23.31 16.01 16.10
N GLY A 722 -22.08 15.90 15.57
CA GLY A 722 -21.53 14.63 15.08
C GLY A 722 -21.43 13.55 16.16
N LEU A 723 -20.92 13.90 17.35
CA LEU A 723 -20.85 12.97 18.49
C LEU A 723 -22.23 12.55 19.00
N LEU A 724 -23.20 13.47 19.05
CA LEU A 724 -24.59 13.18 19.41
C LEU A 724 -25.23 12.23 18.38
N ASN A 725 -25.05 12.49 17.08
CA ASN A 725 -25.57 11.62 16.03
C ASN A 725 -24.98 10.20 16.13
N ALA A 726 -23.66 10.08 16.30
CA ALA A 726 -22.99 8.79 16.40
C ALA A 726 -23.36 7.98 17.66
N THR A 727 -23.68 8.65 18.77
CA THR A 727 -24.05 7.98 20.03
C THR A 727 -25.56 7.72 20.18
N LEU A 728 -26.42 8.49 19.51
CA LEU A 728 -27.87 8.39 19.63
C LEU A 728 -28.56 7.75 18.42
N GLY A 729 -27.91 7.68 17.24
CA GLY A 729 -28.34 6.87 16.10
C GLY A 729 -28.29 5.38 16.45
N ASN A 730 -27.08 4.88 16.72
CA ASN A 730 -26.80 3.48 17.12
C ASN A 730 -27.32 3.07 18.52
N LEU A 731 -28.27 3.83 19.10
CA LEU A 731 -28.71 3.61 20.49
C LEU A 731 -29.62 2.39 20.62
N VAL A 732 -30.34 1.99 19.56
CA VAL A 732 -31.21 0.80 19.59
C VAL A 732 -30.35 -0.46 19.74
N GLU A 733 -29.25 -0.49 19.00
CA GLU A 733 -28.23 -1.55 18.95
C GLU A 733 -27.52 -1.63 20.30
N ILE A 734 -27.12 -0.48 20.87
CA ILE A 734 -26.55 -0.39 22.22
C ILE A 734 -27.53 -0.89 23.28
N ILE A 735 -28.83 -0.54 23.21
CA ILE A 735 -29.85 -0.98 24.17
C ILE A 735 -30.06 -2.49 24.08
N ILE A 736 -30.21 -3.05 22.87
CA ILE A 736 -30.38 -4.49 22.65
C ILE A 736 -29.14 -5.25 23.13
N ALA A 737 -27.94 -4.79 22.77
CA ALA A 737 -26.68 -5.38 23.21
C ALA A 737 -26.50 -5.34 24.74
N VAL A 738 -26.80 -4.22 25.40
CA VAL A 738 -26.69 -4.12 26.86
C VAL A 738 -27.73 -5.01 27.57
N LEU A 739 -28.96 -5.10 27.06
CA LEU A 739 -29.99 -5.99 27.62
C LEU A 739 -29.60 -7.48 27.51
N ALA A 740 -29.13 -7.91 26.34
CA ALA A 740 -28.63 -9.27 26.14
C ALA A 740 -27.38 -9.57 27.00
N LEU A 741 -26.46 -8.61 27.12
CA LEU A 741 -25.25 -8.71 27.94
C LEU A 741 -25.56 -8.85 29.44
N VAL A 742 -26.54 -8.09 29.96
CA VAL A 742 -27.02 -8.22 31.34
C VAL A 742 -27.62 -9.62 31.58
N ARG A 743 -28.31 -10.17 30.58
CA ARG A 743 -28.90 -11.52 30.57
C ARG A 743 -27.90 -12.66 30.32
N CYS A 744 -26.63 -12.36 30.07
CA CYS A 744 -25.57 -13.32 29.67
C CYS A 744 -25.79 -14.00 28.31
N GLU A 745 -26.65 -13.46 27.44
CA GLU A 745 -26.85 -13.95 26.08
C GLU A 745 -25.74 -13.41 25.15
N LEU A 746 -24.50 -13.84 25.38
CA LEU A 746 -23.31 -13.29 24.71
C LEU A 746 -23.33 -13.50 23.19
N SER A 747 -23.87 -14.62 22.69
CA SER A 747 -24.05 -14.85 21.24
C SER A 747 -25.04 -13.85 20.64
N ILE A 748 -26.16 -13.54 21.30
CA ILE A 748 -27.11 -12.51 20.86
C ILE A 748 -26.43 -11.15 20.76
N VAL A 749 -25.55 -10.79 21.70
CA VAL A 749 -24.76 -9.54 21.64
C VAL A 749 -23.83 -9.54 20.42
N GLN A 750 -23.09 -10.63 20.21
CA GLN A 750 -22.10 -10.74 19.14
C GLN A 750 -22.75 -10.76 17.75
N SER A 751 -23.71 -11.67 17.52
CA SER A 751 -24.43 -11.80 16.25
C SER A 751 -25.21 -10.53 15.88
N SER A 752 -25.85 -9.84 16.85
CA SER A 752 -26.59 -8.60 16.52
C SER A 752 -25.70 -7.42 16.17
N LEU A 753 -24.52 -7.29 16.80
CA LEU A 753 -23.55 -6.26 16.44
C LEU A 753 -22.92 -6.52 15.05
N LEU A 754 -22.58 -7.76 14.71
CA LEU A 754 -22.14 -8.11 13.35
C LEU A 754 -23.25 -7.98 12.32
N GLY A 755 -24.47 -8.33 12.69
CA GLY A 755 -25.66 -8.13 11.88
C GLY A 755 -25.89 -6.65 11.54
N GLY A 756 -25.61 -5.74 12.48
CA GLY A 756 -25.58 -4.29 12.25
C GLY A 756 -24.66 -3.89 11.10
N LEU A 757 -23.42 -4.40 11.11
CA LEU A 757 -22.44 -4.17 10.05
C LEU A 757 -22.91 -4.74 8.71
N LEU A 758 -23.30 -6.03 8.68
CA LEU A 758 -23.75 -6.71 7.46
C LEU A 758 -24.97 -6.03 6.83
N SER A 759 -25.94 -5.61 7.65
CA SER A 759 -27.15 -4.93 7.19
C SER A 759 -26.80 -3.57 6.58
N ASN A 760 -25.93 -2.78 7.21
CA ASN A 760 -25.61 -1.45 6.69
C ASN A 760 -24.74 -1.49 5.42
N ILE A 761 -23.78 -2.43 5.29
CA ILE A 761 -22.91 -2.51 4.09
C ILE A 761 -23.50 -3.28 2.91
N LEU A 762 -24.39 -4.25 3.14
CA LEU A 762 -25.00 -5.02 2.05
C LEU A 762 -26.45 -4.63 1.79
N LEU A 763 -27.29 -4.61 2.83
CA LEU A 763 -28.72 -4.36 2.67
C LEU A 763 -28.99 -2.87 2.40
N VAL A 764 -28.51 -1.93 3.23
CA VAL A 764 -28.77 -0.49 3.04
C VAL A 764 -28.07 0.05 1.81
N LEU A 765 -26.77 -0.22 1.66
CA LEU A 765 -25.99 0.19 0.51
C LEU A 765 -26.57 -0.41 -0.79
N GLY A 766 -26.90 -1.71 -0.78
CA GLY A 766 -27.51 -2.41 -1.90
C GLY A 766 -28.90 -1.87 -2.29
N MET A 767 -29.80 -1.67 -1.32
CA MET A 767 -31.10 -1.05 -1.57
C MET A 767 -30.97 0.39 -2.08
N SER A 768 -30.00 1.15 -1.59
CA SER A 768 -29.75 2.53 -2.02
C SER A 768 -29.24 2.58 -3.46
N PHE A 769 -28.22 1.78 -3.79
CA PHE A 769 -27.67 1.63 -5.13
C PHE A 769 -28.73 1.12 -6.13
N LEU A 770 -29.62 0.23 -5.70
CA LEU A 770 -30.73 -0.28 -6.50
C LEU A 770 -31.82 0.78 -6.72
N ALA A 771 -32.28 1.45 -5.67
CA ALA A 771 -33.35 2.45 -5.74
C ALA A 771 -32.93 3.72 -6.51
N GLY A 772 -31.68 4.15 -6.36
CA GLY A 772 -31.07 5.18 -7.22
C GLY A 772 -30.94 4.68 -8.66
N GLY A 773 -30.32 3.52 -8.85
CA GLY A 773 -30.06 2.92 -10.16
C GLY A 773 -31.28 2.56 -11.01
N ILE A 774 -32.47 2.42 -10.40
CA ILE A 774 -33.75 2.25 -11.11
C ILE A 774 -34.18 3.55 -11.83
N LYS A 775 -33.73 4.71 -11.35
CA LYS A 775 -34.10 6.04 -11.85
C LYS A 775 -32.97 6.74 -12.60
N PHE A 776 -31.72 6.47 -12.25
CA PHE A 776 -30.52 7.05 -12.84
C PHE A 776 -29.62 5.93 -13.38
N SER A 777 -29.03 6.09 -14.58
CA SER A 777 -28.19 5.04 -15.17
C SER A 777 -26.87 4.82 -14.41
N GLN A 778 -26.31 5.90 -13.87
CA GLN A 778 -25.16 5.94 -12.97
C GLN A 778 -25.36 7.12 -12.01
N GLN A 779 -24.83 7.04 -10.78
CA GLN A 779 -24.71 8.17 -9.85
C GLN A 779 -23.31 8.20 -9.27
N SER A 780 -22.59 9.30 -9.51
CA SER A 780 -21.25 9.57 -8.95
C SER A 780 -21.31 10.03 -7.48
N PHE A 781 -20.19 9.89 -6.78
CA PHE A 781 -19.98 10.39 -5.42
C PHE A 781 -18.49 10.70 -5.19
N LYS A 782 -18.17 11.66 -4.32
CA LYS A 782 -16.81 11.94 -3.83
C LYS A 782 -16.11 10.65 -3.36
N GLN A 783 -15.02 10.28 -4.05
CA GLN A 783 -14.27 9.04 -3.75
C GLN A 783 -13.55 9.10 -2.39
N LEU A 784 -12.99 10.25 -2.01
CA LEU A 784 -12.14 10.36 -0.82
C LEU A 784 -12.86 10.02 0.51
N PRO A 785 -14.04 10.59 0.86
CA PRO A 785 -14.79 10.18 2.05
C PRO A 785 -15.21 8.71 2.02
N ALA A 786 -15.56 8.19 0.84
CA ALA A 786 -16.02 6.81 0.68
C ALA A 786 -14.89 5.79 0.83
N SER A 787 -13.71 6.07 0.27
CA SER A 787 -12.50 5.26 0.37
C SER A 787 -11.91 5.26 1.79
N LEU A 788 -11.90 6.42 2.47
CA LEU A 788 -11.49 6.51 3.87
C LEU A 788 -12.39 5.66 4.78
N ASN A 789 -13.72 5.75 4.62
CA ASN A 789 -14.66 5.00 5.44
C ASN A 789 -14.58 3.48 5.19
N THR A 790 -14.43 3.02 3.94
CA THR A 790 -14.25 1.58 3.65
C THR A 790 -12.89 1.05 4.09
N SER A 791 -11.83 1.87 4.02
CA SER A 791 -10.50 1.50 4.52
C SER A 791 -10.45 1.39 6.05
N LEU A 792 -11.08 2.33 6.78
CA LEU A 792 -11.24 2.25 8.24
C LEU A 792 -12.07 1.05 8.67
N LEU A 793 -13.12 0.71 7.91
CA LEU A 793 -13.92 -0.48 8.15
C LEU A 793 -13.11 -1.78 7.92
N LEU A 794 -12.31 -1.84 6.86
CA LEU A 794 -11.42 -2.97 6.57
C LEU A 794 -10.39 -3.18 7.70
N LEU A 795 -9.74 -2.09 8.16
CA LEU A 795 -8.84 -2.10 9.31
C LEU A 795 -9.53 -2.56 10.60
N SER A 796 -10.78 -2.12 10.81
CA SER A 796 -11.58 -2.56 11.97
C SER A 796 -11.87 -4.05 11.92
N VAL A 797 -12.31 -4.59 10.77
CA VAL A 797 -12.63 -6.02 10.66
C VAL A 797 -11.37 -6.89 10.77
N MET A 798 -10.24 -6.46 10.19
CA MET A 798 -8.93 -7.10 10.46
C MET A 798 -8.62 -7.15 11.96
N SER A 799 -8.87 -6.06 12.69
CA SER A 799 -8.68 -5.99 14.15
C SER A 799 -9.62 -6.92 14.94
N LEU A 800 -10.78 -7.28 14.40
CA LEU A 800 -11.68 -8.31 14.95
C LEU A 800 -11.22 -9.74 14.59
N MET A 801 -10.56 -9.93 13.44
CA MET A 801 -10.03 -11.23 13.05
C MET A 801 -8.79 -11.65 13.85
N VAL A 802 -7.96 -10.71 14.34
CA VAL A 802 -6.73 -11.05 15.08
C VAL A 802 -6.99 -11.90 16.35
N PRO A 803 -7.95 -11.56 17.24
CA PRO A 803 -8.31 -12.43 18.37
C PRO A 803 -8.83 -13.82 17.96
N LEU A 804 -9.57 -13.91 16.85
CA LEU A 804 -10.06 -15.18 16.31
C LEU A 804 -8.91 -16.04 15.78
N ALA A 805 -8.02 -15.46 14.97
CA ALA A 805 -6.84 -16.13 14.43
C ALA A 805 -5.93 -16.64 15.54
N PHE A 806 -5.74 -15.85 16.61
CA PHE A 806 -5.01 -16.28 17.80
C PHE A 806 -5.63 -17.55 18.42
N HIS A 807 -6.94 -17.57 18.65
CA HIS A 807 -7.64 -18.72 19.21
C HIS A 807 -7.50 -19.96 18.30
N THR A 808 -7.70 -19.82 16.98
CA THR A 808 -7.63 -20.95 16.03
C THR A 808 -6.21 -21.47 15.77
N ILE A 809 -5.16 -20.68 15.99
CA ILE A 809 -3.75 -21.07 15.72
C ILE A 809 -3.02 -21.52 16.99
N LEU A 810 -3.43 -21.02 18.16
CA LEU A 810 -2.69 -21.20 19.42
C LEU A 810 -3.48 -21.89 20.55
N GLY A 811 -4.79 -22.13 20.41
CA GLY A 811 -5.58 -22.88 21.40
C GLY A 811 -4.98 -24.25 21.74
N ASP A 812 -4.57 -25.01 20.72
CA ASP A 812 -3.92 -26.32 20.88
C ASP A 812 -2.53 -26.27 21.57
N LYS A 813 -1.92 -25.07 21.73
CA LYS A 813 -0.64 -24.90 22.44
C LYS A 813 -0.79 -24.62 23.94
N PHE A 814 -2.01 -24.55 24.48
CA PHE A 814 -2.28 -24.35 25.92
C PHE A 814 -3.06 -25.51 26.60
N PRO A 815 -2.66 -26.79 26.43
CA PRO A 815 -3.46 -27.94 26.90
C PRO A 815 -3.65 -28.02 28.43
N ASP A 816 -2.75 -27.44 29.23
CA ASP A 816 -2.71 -27.63 30.69
C ASP A 816 -3.46 -26.54 31.51
N ASP A 817 -3.86 -25.41 30.93
CA ASP A 817 -4.67 -24.38 31.63
C ASP A 817 -5.68 -23.67 30.71
N PRO A 818 -6.90 -24.24 30.55
CA PRO A 818 -8.01 -23.61 29.82
C PRO A 818 -8.53 -22.30 30.43
N GLN A 819 -8.06 -21.87 31.61
CA GLN A 819 -8.43 -20.59 32.22
C GLN A 819 -7.40 -19.49 31.89
N SER A 820 -6.15 -19.86 31.58
CA SER A 820 -5.14 -18.95 31.04
C SER A 820 -5.53 -18.41 29.65
N GLU A 821 -5.92 -19.29 28.72
CA GLU A 821 -6.31 -18.95 27.34
C GLU A 821 -7.48 -17.95 27.33
N LYS A 822 -8.56 -18.26 28.05
CA LYS A 822 -9.74 -17.38 28.20
C LYS A 822 -9.37 -16.02 28.77
N THR A 823 -8.47 -16.00 29.76
CA THR A 823 -7.98 -14.75 30.37
C THR A 823 -7.19 -13.93 29.36
N PHE A 824 -6.37 -14.58 28.53
CA PHE A 824 -5.56 -13.93 27.49
C PHE A 824 -6.43 -13.37 26.34
N ILE A 825 -7.35 -14.17 25.80
CA ILE A 825 -8.32 -13.73 24.76
C ILE A 825 -9.16 -12.54 25.25
N LEU A 826 -9.58 -12.56 26.52
CA LEU A 826 -10.35 -11.48 27.13
C LEU A 826 -9.50 -10.21 27.39
N GLN A 827 -8.21 -10.37 27.74
CA GLN A 827 -7.27 -9.24 27.83
C GLN A 827 -6.98 -8.63 26.45
N MET A 828 -6.71 -9.45 25.43
CA MET A 828 -6.51 -9.00 24.05
C MET A 828 -7.75 -8.26 23.53
N SER A 829 -8.95 -8.84 23.69
CA SER A 829 -10.22 -8.20 23.30
C SER A 829 -10.39 -6.80 23.89
N ARG A 830 -10.04 -6.62 25.17
CA ARG A 830 -10.08 -5.31 25.86
C ARG A 830 -9.00 -4.35 25.36
N GLY A 831 -7.78 -4.84 25.11
CA GLY A 831 -6.69 -4.05 24.53
C GLY A 831 -7.06 -3.50 23.15
N THR A 832 -7.51 -4.37 22.24
CA THR A 832 -7.98 -4.00 20.91
C THR A 832 -9.16 -3.02 20.98
N SER A 833 -10.10 -3.20 21.92
CA SER A 833 -11.22 -2.26 22.12
C SER A 833 -10.74 -0.84 22.50
N ILE A 834 -9.71 -0.72 23.36
CA ILE A 834 -9.12 0.57 23.72
C ILE A 834 -8.46 1.23 22.51
N ILE A 835 -7.75 0.46 21.68
CA ILE A 835 -7.10 0.93 20.46
C ILE A 835 -8.12 1.40 19.43
N LEU A 836 -9.20 0.64 19.19
CA LEU A 836 -10.26 1.01 18.25
C LEU A 836 -10.99 2.30 18.67
N ILE A 837 -11.27 2.48 19.96
CA ILE A 837 -11.85 3.74 20.47
C ILE A 837 -10.88 4.92 20.30
N PHE A 838 -9.57 4.72 20.48
CA PHE A 838 -8.57 5.74 20.19
C PHE A 838 -8.55 6.11 18.70
N ILE A 839 -8.59 5.12 17.79
CA ILE A 839 -8.72 5.33 16.34
C ILE A 839 -10.01 6.09 16.01
N TYR A 840 -11.13 5.78 16.66
CA TYR A 840 -12.38 6.51 16.50
C TYR A 840 -12.27 7.98 16.95
N LEU A 841 -11.60 8.27 18.07
CA LEU A 841 -11.35 9.66 18.49
C LEU A 841 -10.45 10.42 17.51
N CYS A 842 -9.45 9.75 16.91
CA CYS A 842 -8.64 10.31 15.84
C CYS A 842 -9.46 10.55 14.56
N TYR A 843 -10.36 9.64 14.17
CA TYR A 843 -11.30 9.81 13.05
C TYR A 843 -12.30 10.96 13.28
N MET A 844 -12.81 11.12 14.51
CA MET A 844 -13.64 12.25 14.90
C MET A 844 -12.88 13.58 14.83
N MET A 845 -11.59 13.60 15.19
CA MET A 845 -10.72 14.77 15.02
C MET A 845 -10.37 15.03 13.53
N PHE A 846 -10.25 13.98 12.73
CA PHE A 846 -10.01 14.09 11.29
C PHE A 846 -11.20 14.76 10.58
N THR A 847 -12.39 14.17 10.73
CA THR A 847 -13.64 14.63 10.09
C THR A 847 -14.11 15.99 10.59
N PHE A 848 -14.14 16.22 11.91
CA PHE A 848 -14.72 17.44 12.49
C PHE A 848 -13.73 18.55 12.82
N TYR A 849 -12.45 18.42 12.46
CA TYR A 849 -11.46 19.48 12.61
C TYR A 849 -10.48 19.56 11.44
N THR A 850 -9.68 18.53 11.12
CA THR A 850 -8.59 18.71 10.15
C THR A 850 -9.06 18.77 8.69
N HIS A 851 -10.06 17.97 8.31
CA HIS A 851 -10.62 17.90 6.95
C HIS A 851 -12.09 18.33 6.90
N GLN A 852 -12.46 19.31 7.75
CA GLN A 852 -13.84 19.74 7.95
C GLN A 852 -14.53 20.22 6.66
N GLU A 853 -13.80 20.79 5.71
CA GLU A 853 -14.37 21.32 4.46
C GLU A 853 -14.83 20.19 3.52
N GLU A 854 -14.01 19.14 3.34
CA GLU A 854 -14.30 17.99 2.48
C GLU A 854 -15.60 17.25 2.88
N PHE A 855 -15.85 17.14 4.19
CA PHE A 855 -17.02 16.46 4.77
C PHE A 855 -18.25 17.38 4.96
N LEU A 856 -18.12 18.71 4.89
CA LEU A 856 -19.27 19.63 5.04
C LEU A 856 -19.99 19.94 3.73
N ASP A 857 -19.30 19.87 2.58
CA ASP A 857 -19.94 20.01 1.25
C ASP A 857 -21.18 19.10 1.08
N GLN A 858 -21.19 17.94 1.75
CA GLN A 858 -22.24 16.92 1.67
C GLN A 858 -23.61 17.36 2.23
N VAL A 859 -23.71 18.54 2.84
CA VAL A 859 -24.93 19.07 3.47
C VAL A 859 -25.59 20.20 2.68
N ASP A 860 -24.82 20.96 1.87
CA ASP A 860 -25.29 22.24 1.30
C ASP A 860 -26.06 22.10 -0.04
N GLU A 861 -26.12 20.91 -0.68
CA GLU A 861 -26.88 20.69 -1.93
C GLU A 861 -28.43 20.63 -1.76
N ASP A 862 -29.02 21.10 -0.63
CA ASP A 862 -30.34 20.56 -0.23
C ASP A 862 -31.59 21.08 -0.97
N ASP A 863 -31.58 22.30 -1.55
CA ASP A 863 -32.83 23.05 -1.81
C ASP A 863 -33.12 23.54 -3.27
N ASP A 864 -32.18 23.49 -4.22
CA ASP A 864 -32.34 24.14 -5.55
C ASP A 864 -33.25 23.39 -6.57
N ALA A 865 -33.92 22.30 -6.14
CA ALA A 865 -34.60 21.35 -7.02
C ALA A 865 -36.14 21.23 -6.80
N ALA A 866 -36.84 22.34 -6.52
CA ALA A 866 -38.25 22.29 -6.05
C ALA A 866 -39.31 23.16 -6.78
N HIS A 867 -38.98 23.90 -7.85
CA HIS A 867 -39.94 24.67 -8.67
C HIS A 867 -39.63 24.48 -10.17
N ALA A 868 -40.56 24.22 -11.10
CA ALA A 868 -42.00 23.94 -11.06
C ALA A 868 -42.38 23.08 -12.30
N PRO A 869 -43.57 22.43 -12.37
CA PRO A 869 -43.89 21.53 -13.49
C PRO A 869 -44.29 22.29 -14.77
N GLU A 870 -43.43 22.27 -15.80
CA GLU A 870 -43.79 22.81 -17.12
C GLU A 870 -44.67 21.85 -17.94
N SER A 871 -45.66 22.43 -18.64
CA SER A 871 -46.58 21.67 -19.51
C SER A 871 -45.94 21.36 -20.88
N PRO A 872 -46.29 20.23 -21.54
CA PRO A 872 -45.67 19.80 -22.79
C PRO A 872 -46.18 20.57 -24.03
N SER A 873 -46.09 21.90 -24.02
CA SER A 873 -46.66 22.78 -25.06
C SER A 873 -45.72 23.86 -25.60
N GLN A 874 -44.54 24.09 -25.02
CA GLN A 874 -43.60 25.16 -25.45
C GLN A 874 -42.31 24.68 -26.13
N ALA A 875 -42.02 23.37 -26.12
CA ALA A 875 -40.81 22.79 -26.73
C ALA A 875 -40.65 23.01 -28.25
N HIS A 876 -41.69 23.48 -28.95
CA HIS A 876 -41.67 23.72 -30.40
C HIS A 876 -41.43 25.17 -30.83
N ALA A 877 -41.34 26.14 -29.90
CA ALA A 877 -41.13 27.55 -30.26
C ALA A 877 -39.64 27.91 -30.47
N THR A 878 -38.77 27.44 -29.58
CA THR A 878 -37.36 27.88 -29.50
C THR A 878 -36.46 27.30 -30.59
N ALA A 879 -36.86 26.18 -31.21
CA ALA A 879 -36.07 25.49 -32.24
C ALA A 879 -35.88 26.29 -33.55
N HIS A 880 -36.75 27.27 -33.83
CA HIS A 880 -36.77 27.95 -35.14
C HIS A 880 -35.98 29.27 -35.23
N GLN A 881 -35.44 29.82 -34.13
CA GLN A 881 -34.66 31.08 -34.19
C GLN A 881 -33.13 30.88 -34.35
N GLN A 882 -32.57 29.73 -33.98
CA GLN A 882 -31.12 29.49 -34.15
C GLN A 882 -30.73 29.02 -35.56
N GLN A 883 -31.68 28.51 -36.37
CA GLN A 883 -31.39 28.02 -37.73
C GLN A 883 -31.21 29.12 -38.80
N GLN A 884 -31.40 30.41 -38.49
CA GLN A 884 -31.31 31.50 -39.49
C GLN A 884 -30.01 32.32 -39.47
N GLN A 885 -29.05 32.04 -38.57
CA GLN A 885 -27.74 32.73 -38.57
C GLN A 885 -26.57 31.92 -39.17
N GLN A 886 -26.77 30.66 -39.55
CA GLN A 886 -25.71 29.80 -40.12
C GLN A 886 -25.68 29.73 -41.67
N GLN A 887 -26.33 30.65 -42.39
CA GLN A 887 -26.39 30.63 -43.87
C GLN A 887 -25.89 31.90 -44.59
N GLN A 888 -25.06 32.74 -43.95
CA GLN A 888 -24.33 33.81 -44.65
C GLN A 888 -22.86 33.95 -44.21
N GLN A 889 -21.98 33.10 -44.75
CA GLN A 889 -21.07 33.52 -45.84
C GLN A 889 -20.08 32.38 -46.21
N GLN A 890 -20.00 32.05 -47.49
CA GLN A 890 -19.02 31.10 -48.04
C GLN A 890 -17.93 31.86 -48.83
N ALA A 891 -16.69 31.80 -48.34
CA ALA A 891 -15.45 31.90 -49.15
C ALA A 891 -15.23 33.21 -49.98
N PRO A 892 -14.13 33.37 -50.75
CA PRO A 892 -12.89 32.58 -50.80
C PRO A 892 -11.57 33.39 -50.63
N GLN A 893 -10.48 32.66 -50.39
CA GLN A 893 -9.08 32.93 -50.86
C GLN A 893 -8.43 34.33 -50.70
N ALA A 894 -7.29 34.39 -49.99
CA ALA A 894 -5.96 34.46 -50.64
C ALA A 894 -4.79 34.49 -49.61
N TYR A 895 -3.63 33.96 -50.00
CA TYR A 895 -2.35 34.09 -49.28
C TYR A 895 -1.62 35.39 -49.65
N SER A 896 -0.81 35.92 -48.72
CA SER A 896 0.48 36.56 -49.05
C SER A 896 1.42 36.59 -47.84
N HIS A 897 2.67 36.15 -47.99
CA HIS A 897 3.73 36.26 -46.98
C HIS A 897 4.21 37.71 -46.80
N ALA A 898 4.79 37.99 -45.63
CA ALA A 898 5.81 39.04 -45.46
C ALA A 898 6.73 38.75 -44.25
N THR A 899 7.61 37.76 -44.36
CA THR A 899 8.90 37.82 -43.67
C THR A 899 9.84 38.71 -44.48
N SER A 900 10.64 39.55 -43.81
CA SER A 900 12.06 39.66 -44.13
C SER A 900 12.83 40.30 -42.98
N TYR A 901 14.08 39.87 -42.82
CA TYR A 901 15.11 40.69 -42.17
C TYR A 901 15.53 41.83 -43.13
N SER A 902 16.45 42.68 -42.69
CA SER A 902 17.00 43.79 -43.47
C SER A 902 18.09 43.35 -44.46
N GLU A 903 18.11 43.96 -45.65
CA GLU A 903 19.35 44.42 -46.28
C GLU A 903 19.08 45.65 -47.19
N ASP A 904 19.95 46.65 -47.06
CA ASP A 904 20.34 47.73 -47.99
C ASP A 904 19.35 48.71 -48.69
N ILE A 905 19.61 50.01 -48.37
CA ILE A 905 19.81 51.16 -49.29
C ILE A 905 18.63 52.04 -49.79
N GLU A 906 18.80 53.35 -49.54
CA GLU A 906 18.26 54.59 -50.16
C GLU A 906 16.75 54.92 -50.35
N ALA A 907 16.35 56.02 -49.67
CA ALA A 907 15.60 57.20 -50.18
C ALA A 907 14.17 57.11 -50.79
N GLY A 908 13.27 58.03 -50.36
CA GLY A 908 12.43 58.78 -51.32
C GLY A 908 10.88 58.81 -51.24
N PHE A 909 10.32 59.54 -50.26
CA PHE A 909 9.28 60.59 -50.49
C PHE A 909 7.88 60.30 -51.15
N LYS A 910 6.80 60.59 -50.39
CA LYS A 910 5.42 61.08 -50.78
C LYS A 910 4.23 60.15 -51.21
N ARG A 911 3.18 60.21 -50.36
CA ARG A 911 1.69 60.29 -50.57
C ARG A 911 1.19 60.78 -51.96
N PRO A 912 -0.05 60.43 -52.46
CA PRO A 912 -1.30 61.20 -52.13
C PRO A 912 -2.76 60.63 -52.37
N GLN A 913 -3.72 60.93 -51.45
CA GLN A 913 -5.18 61.27 -51.64
C GLN A 913 -6.16 60.22 -52.30
N LEU A 914 -7.52 60.28 -52.45
CA LEU A 914 -8.78 60.95 -51.95
C LEU A 914 -10.00 60.11 -52.49
N LYS A 915 -11.30 60.09 -52.09
CA LYS A 915 -12.40 61.03 -51.66
C LYS A 915 -13.35 60.32 -50.62
N ARG A 916 -14.51 60.76 -50.05
CA ARG A 916 -15.65 61.72 -50.27
C ARG A 916 -16.82 61.19 -51.19
N ALA A 917 -18.14 61.39 -50.96
CA ALA A 917 -18.91 62.17 -49.93
C ALA A 917 -20.48 61.93 -49.89
N ARG A 918 -21.18 62.34 -48.78
CA ARG A 918 -22.60 62.85 -48.65
C ARG A 918 -23.79 61.86 -48.92
N THR A 919 -25.08 62.01 -48.48
CA THR A 919 -25.89 63.00 -47.68
C THR A 919 -27.14 62.32 -47.01
N ALA A 920 -27.97 63.04 -46.21
CA ALA A 920 -29.22 62.58 -45.51
C ALA A 920 -30.41 63.58 -45.76
N PRO A 921 -31.59 63.64 -45.06
CA PRO A 921 -32.23 62.81 -43.97
C PRO A 921 -33.79 62.57 -44.14
N ILE A 922 -34.55 62.13 -43.09
CA ILE A 922 -35.92 62.61 -42.61
C ILE A 922 -36.89 61.55 -41.96
N ILE A 923 -37.41 61.87 -40.74
CA ILE A 923 -38.66 61.48 -40.01
C ILE A 923 -38.90 60.09 -39.31
N ALA A 924 -39.49 60.21 -38.09
CA ALA A 924 -40.30 59.27 -37.25
C ALA A 924 -39.65 58.20 -36.33
N THR A 925 -40.30 58.03 -35.17
CA THR A 925 -40.04 57.16 -33.98
C THR A 925 -41.34 56.43 -33.58
N PRO A 926 -41.42 55.52 -32.57
CA PRO A 926 -40.41 54.94 -31.64
C PRO A 926 -40.29 53.39 -31.88
N ILE A 927 -39.60 52.52 -31.12
CA ILE A 927 -39.35 52.35 -29.67
C ILE A 927 -37.91 51.86 -29.43
N MET A 928 -37.39 52.08 -28.21
CA MET A 928 -35.97 51.90 -27.86
C MET A 928 -35.48 50.45 -27.98
N GLN A 929 -34.40 50.27 -28.74
CA GLN A 929 -33.49 49.14 -28.64
C GLN A 929 -32.17 49.56 -28.00
N SER A 930 -31.46 48.57 -27.46
CA SER A 930 -30.13 48.66 -26.88
C SER A 930 -29.10 49.38 -27.75
N THR A 931 -28.22 50.17 -27.12
CA THR A 931 -26.86 50.39 -27.61
C THR A 931 -25.89 50.31 -26.42
N SER A 932 -24.80 49.57 -26.60
CA SER A 932 -23.67 49.56 -25.67
C SER A 932 -22.82 50.81 -25.87
N THR A 933 -22.22 51.30 -24.78
CA THR A 933 -21.19 52.35 -24.85
C THR A 933 -20.02 51.93 -23.97
N TYR A 934 -18.87 51.64 -24.59
CA TYR A 934 -17.62 51.50 -23.86
C TYR A 934 -17.27 52.84 -23.19
N SER A 935 -16.84 52.80 -21.93
CA SER A 935 -16.13 53.91 -21.31
C SER A 935 -15.06 53.36 -20.36
N THR A 936 -13.81 53.76 -20.58
CA THR A 936 -12.65 53.32 -19.82
C THR A 936 -12.61 54.02 -18.47
N SER A 937 -12.62 53.28 -17.37
CA SER A 937 -12.39 53.83 -16.03
C SER A 937 -11.79 52.78 -15.10
N THR A 938 -10.50 52.94 -14.79
CA THR A 938 -9.82 52.16 -13.74
C THR A 938 -10.50 52.39 -12.40
N LYS A 939 -10.95 51.33 -11.72
CA LYS A 939 -11.29 51.38 -10.30
C LYS A 939 -11.18 50.02 -9.61
N CYS A 940 -10.88 50.11 -8.32
CA CYS A 940 -10.43 49.02 -7.46
C CYS A 940 -11.42 47.86 -7.31
N ASP A 941 -10.89 46.73 -6.89
CA ASP A 941 -11.61 45.55 -6.43
C ASP A 941 -12.70 45.90 -5.41
N THR A 942 -13.96 45.69 -5.80
CA THR A 942 -15.01 45.35 -4.85
C THR A 942 -14.99 43.84 -4.65
N PRO A 943 -14.90 43.31 -3.42
CA PRO A 943 -15.03 41.87 -3.21
C PRO A 943 -16.37 41.38 -3.77
N ARG A 944 -16.37 40.20 -4.39
CA ARG A 944 -17.59 39.58 -4.92
C ARG A 944 -18.64 39.50 -3.79
N PRO A 945 -19.92 39.79 -4.06
CA PRO A 945 -20.94 39.74 -3.01
C PRO A 945 -21.02 38.33 -2.43
N PHE A 946 -21.00 38.22 -1.10
CA PHE A 946 -21.19 36.95 -0.39
C PHE A 946 -22.45 36.25 -0.89
N SER A 947 -22.35 34.95 -1.17
CA SER A 947 -23.54 34.12 -1.39
C SER A 947 -24.46 34.20 -0.16
N LYS A 948 -25.77 34.11 -0.40
CA LYS A 948 -26.77 34.08 0.67
C LYS A 948 -26.68 32.74 1.39
N ARG A 949 -25.95 32.69 2.51
CA ARG A 949 -26.06 31.58 3.47
C ARG A 949 -27.54 31.40 3.83
N GLN A 950 -28.08 30.21 3.64
CA GLN A 950 -29.45 29.86 4.00
C GLN A 950 -29.63 29.93 5.53
N MET A 951 -30.89 30.06 5.94
CA MET A 951 -31.31 30.14 7.34
C MET A 951 -32.22 28.94 7.62
N GLU A 952 -31.75 28.05 8.47
CA GLU A 952 -32.38 26.75 8.70
C GLU A 952 -33.47 26.84 9.78
N TYR A 953 -34.62 26.18 9.56
CA TYR A 953 -35.80 26.30 10.42
C TYR A 953 -36.06 25.00 11.19
N PRO A 954 -35.85 24.98 12.53
CA PRO A 954 -36.09 23.78 13.32
C PRO A 954 -37.60 23.46 13.40
N ARG A 955 -37.93 22.17 13.30
CA ARG A 955 -39.27 21.60 13.32
C ARG A 955 -39.81 21.34 14.72
N LEU A 956 -38.93 21.28 15.74
CA LEU A 956 -39.25 21.17 17.16
C LEU A 956 -38.76 22.41 17.94
N ASN A 957 -39.20 22.55 19.20
CA ASN A 957 -38.56 23.38 20.21
C ASN A 957 -37.53 22.53 20.98
N LEU A 958 -36.37 23.10 21.36
CA LEU A 958 -35.29 22.40 22.08
C LEU A 958 -35.78 21.56 23.27
N TRP A 959 -36.65 22.14 24.12
CA TRP A 959 -37.23 21.42 25.26
C TRP A 959 -38.15 20.27 24.85
N THR A 960 -38.79 20.37 23.69
CA THR A 960 -39.60 19.29 23.11
C THR A 960 -38.72 18.22 22.46
N SER A 961 -37.61 18.57 21.81
CA SER A 961 -36.62 17.61 21.29
C SER A 961 -36.02 16.76 22.41
N ILE A 962 -35.57 17.42 23.50
CA ILE A 962 -35.03 16.73 24.69
C ILE A 962 -36.10 15.84 25.35
N ALA A 963 -37.34 16.33 25.49
CA ALA A 963 -38.42 15.54 26.06
C ALA A 963 -38.80 14.33 25.19
N ILE A 964 -38.83 14.48 23.87
CA ILE A 964 -39.05 13.37 22.93
C ILE A 964 -37.93 12.36 23.03
N LEU A 965 -36.66 12.80 23.04
CA LEU A 965 -35.52 11.88 23.14
C LEU A 965 -35.60 11.04 24.42
N VAL A 966 -35.73 11.68 25.59
CA VAL A 966 -35.81 10.99 26.90
C VAL A 966 -37.02 10.05 26.97
N ILE A 967 -38.20 10.49 26.53
CA ILE A 967 -39.41 9.63 26.54
C ILE A 967 -39.21 8.44 25.59
N THR A 968 -38.77 8.69 24.36
CA THR A 968 -38.58 7.63 23.35
C THR A 968 -37.54 6.61 23.80
N THR A 969 -36.40 7.03 24.40
CA THR A 969 -35.41 6.10 24.98
C THR A 969 -36.01 5.22 26.09
N ILE A 970 -36.88 5.76 26.95
CA ILE A 970 -37.55 4.98 28.00
C ILE A 970 -38.56 3.97 27.43
N LEU A 971 -39.38 4.39 26.46
CA LEU A 971 -40.32 3.49 25.78
C LEU A 971 -39.58 2.40 25.00
N LEU A 972 -38.49 2.77 24.32
CA LEU A 972 -37.59 1.88 23.59
C LEU A 972 -36.95 0.84 24.53
N TYR A 973 -36.43 1.25 25.69
CA TYR A 973 -35.90 0.32 26.70
C TYR A 973 -36.90 -0.80 27.03
N PHE A 974 -38.13 -0.46 27.41
CA PHE A 974 -39.14 -1.47 27.78
C PHE A 974 -39.59 -2.35 26.60
N THR A 975 -39.60 -1.81 25.37
CA THR A 975 -39.94 -2.60 24.18
C THR A 975 -38.77 -3.52 23.76
N CYS A 976 -37.53 -3.08 23.88
CA CYS A 976 -36.34 -3.91 23.67
C CYS A 976 -36.18 -4.97 24.77
N GLU A 977 -36.57 -4.67 26.02
CA GLU A 977 -36.58 -5.63 27.13
C GLU A 977 -37.49 -6.83 26.80
N ALA A 978 -38.74 -6.54 26.43
CA ALA A 978 -39.70 -7.55 25.98
C ALA A 978 -39.28 -8.27 24.68
N LEU A 979 -38.65 -7.56 23.73
CA LEU A 979 -38.10 -8.14 22.50
C LEU A 979 -37.06 -9.21 22.84
N VAL A 980 -36.04 -8.87 23.64
CA VAL A 980 -34.92 -9.76 23.96
C VAL A 980 -35.37 -10.96 24.79
N ASP A 981 -36.36 -10.83 25.68
CA ASP A 981 -36.93 -11.98 26.42
C ASP A 981 -37.59 -12.99 25.46
N SER A 982 -38.31 -12.48 24.45
CA SER A 982 -39.05 -13.33 23.51
C SER A 982 -38.18 -14.10 22.49
N ILE A 983 -36.88 -13.82 22.38
CA ILE A 983 -35.96 -14.50 21.44
C ILE A 983 -35.85 -16.00 21.76
N GLN A 984 -35.74 -16.37 23.04
CA GLN A 984 -35.62 -17.78 23.45
C GLN A 984 -36.85 -18.59 23.03
N GLY A 985 -38.06 -18.12 23.41
CA GLY A 985 -39.31 -18.77 23.05
C GLY A 985 -39.57 -18.81 21.53
N LEU A 986 -39.08 -17.81 20.78
CA LEU A 986 -39.14 -17.84 19.32
C LEU A 986 -38.20 -18.90 18.71
N ALA A 987 -36.97 -19.03 19.20
CA ALA A 987 -35.98 -19.99 18.71
C ALA A 987 -36.28 -21.45 19.11
N GLU A 988 -37.13 -21.65 20.13
CA GLU A 988 -37.70 -22.95 20.51
C GLU A 988 -38.98 -23.29 19.72
N SER A 989 -39.81 -22.30 19.41
CA SER A 989 -41.08 -22.50 18.68
C SER A 989 -40.96 -22.46 17.15
N THR A 990 -39.78 -22.12 16.61
CA THR A 990 -39.49 -22.08 15.17
C THR A 990 -38.21 -22.84 14.83
N SER A 991 -37.95 -23.06 13.54
CA SER A 991 -36.71 -23.69 13.07
C SER A 991 -35.48 -22.78 13.14
N ALA A 992 -35.63 -21.48 13.40
CA ALA A 992 -34.52 -20.53 13.45
C ALA A 992 -33.62 -20.75 14.68
N SER A 993 -32.33 -20.37 14.56
CA SER A 993 -31.40 -20.23 15.69
C SER A 993 -31.54 -18.84 16.35
N LYS A 994 -31.09 -18.69 17.60
CA LYS A 994 -31.06 -17.37 18.27
C LYS A 994 -30.10 -16.44 17.55
N GLU A 995 -29.02 -17.03 17.05
CA GLU A 995 -27.93 -16.47 16.27
C GLU A 995 -28.49 -15.89 14.96
N TRP A 996 -29.27 -16.65 14.18
CA TRP A 996 -29.90 -16.15 12.95
C TRP A 996 -30.92 -15.03 13.20
N ILE A 997 -31.75 -15.16 14.24
CA ILE A 997 -32.69 -14.11 14.65
C ILE A 997 -31.92 -12.82 14.99
N SER A 998 -30.78 -12.95 15.67
CA SER A 998 -29.94 -11.82 16.10
C SER A 998 -29.14 -11.21 14.97
N LEU A 999 -28.58 -12.02 14.07
CA LEU A 999 -27.75 -11.61 12.92
C LEU A 999 -28.56 -10.98 11.79
N ILE A 1000 -29.79 -11.47 11.55
CA ILE A 1000 -30.60 -11.08 10.38
C ILE A 1000 -31.80 -10.20 10.74
N ILE A 1001 -32.53 -10.48 11.83
CA ILE A 1001 -33.79 -9.74 12.10
C ILE A 1001 -33.55 -8.48 12.93
N LEU A 1002 -32.87 -8.58 14.08
CA LEU A 1002 -32.68 -7.43 14.99
C LEU A 1002 -32.05 -6.18 14.31
N PRO A 1003 -31.03 -6.29 13.42
CA PRO A 1003 -30.40 -5.13 12.80
C PRO A 1003 -31.29 -4.39 11.82
N ILE A 1004 -32.13 -5.13 11.06
CA ILE A 1004 -33.12 -4.53 10.15
C ILE A 1004 -34.14 -3.71 10.93
N VAL A 1005 -34.45 -4.12 12.16
CA VAL A 1005 -35.47 -3.49 13.01
C VAL A 1005 -34.94 -2.24 13.71
N GLY A 1006 -33.70 -2.27 14.21
CA GLY A 1006 -33.07 -1.12 14.86
C GLY A 1006 -32.73 0.00 13.86
N ASN A 1007 -31.98 -0.33 12.81
CA ASN A 1007 -31.58 0.62 11.77
C ASN A 1007 -32.69 0.95 10.75
N ALA A 1008 -33.92 0.43 10.91
CA ALA A 1008 -35.04 0.59 9.96
C ALA A 1008 -35.31 2.04 9.51
N ALA A 1009 -35.08 3.01 10.40
CA ALA A 1009 -35.21 4.43 10.10
C ALA A 1009 -34.09 4.95 9.18
N GLU A 1010 -32.83 4.59 9.48
CA GLU A 1010 -31.65 4.94 8.68
C GLU A 1010 -31.68 4.27 7.30
N HIS A 1011 -32.18 3.02 7.24
CA HIS A 1011 -32.43 2.28 6.00
C HIS A 1011 -33.36 3.07 5.08
N ALA A 1012 -34.46 3.60 5.64
CA ALA A 1012 -35.45 4.37 4.89
C ALA A 1012 -34.91 5.73 4.43
N THR A 1013 -34.15 6.45 5.26
CA THR A 1013 -33.60 7.76 4.87
C THR A 1013 -32.53 7.63 3.78
N ALA A 1014 -31.61 6.67 3.89
CA ALA A 1014 -30.59 6.41 2.88
C ALA A 1014 -31.21 6.03 1.51
N VAL A 1015 -32.16 5.10 1.48
CA VAL A 1015 -32.83 4.68 0.24
C VAL A 1015 -33.63 5.83 -0.40
N ILE A 1016 -34.27 6.69 0.41
CA ILE A 1016 -34.97 7.89 -0.09
C ILE A 1016 -33.99 8.95 -0.62
N ALA A 1017 -32.80 9.11 0.00
CA ALA A 1017 -31.76 10.02 -0.49
C ALA A 1017 -31.22 9.56 -1.86
N ALA A 1018 -30.85 8.28 -1.99
CA ALA A 1018 -30.38 7.70 -3.25
C ALA A 1018 -31.43 7.83 -4.36
N ALA A 1019 -32.71 7.49 -4.08
CA ALA A 1019 -33.80 7.63 -5.04
C ALA A 1019 -34.12 9.10 -5.43
N LYS A 1020 -33.73 10.09 -4.61
CA LYS A 1020 -33.77 11.52 -5.00
C LYS A 1020 -32.64 11.90 -5.96
N GLY A 1021 -31.52 11.18 -5.93
CA GLY A 1021 -30.27 11.45 -6.67
C GLY A 1021 -29.07 11.64 -5.74
N LYS A 1022 -29.29 11.79 -4.43
CA LYS A 1022 -28.30 12.19 -3.42
C LYS A 1022 -27.56 10.97 -2.89
N GLN A 1023 -26.67 10.44 -3.73
CA GLN A 1023 -25.96 9.20 -3.45
C GLN A 1023 -24.96 9.36 -2.29
N GLU A 1024 -24.28 10.50 -2.20
CA GLU A 1024 -23.35 10.80 -1.10
C GLU A 1024 -24.04 10.77 0.25
N LEU A 1025 -25.20 11.42 0.39
CA LEU A 1025 -25.97 11.40 1.63
C LEU A 1025 -26.40 9.98 2.02
N ALA A 1026 -26.82 9.15 1.05
CA ALA A 1026 -27.17 7.75 1.30
C ALA A 1026 -25.96 6.92 1.78
N MET A 1027 -24.78 7.15 1.19
CA MET A 1027 -23.55 6.48 1.58
C MET A 1027 -22.98 6.99 2.91
N ALA A 1028 -23.10 8.29 3.20
CA ALA A 1028 -22.69 8.87 4.48
C ALA A 1028 -23.50 8.28 5.65
N VAL A 1029 -24.81 8.07 5.47
CA VAL A 1029 -25.65 7.35 6.44
C VAL A 1029 -25.18 5.89 6.57
N ALA A 1030 -25.14 5.12 5.47
CA ALA A 1030 -24.84 3.68 5.53
C ALA A 1030 -23.41 3.38 6.03
N LEU A 1031 -22.39 4.00 5.45
CA LEU A 1031 -20.99 3.79 5.81
C LEU A 1031 -20.65 4.44 7.15
N GLY A 1032 -21.17 5.63 7.43
CA GLY A 1032 -20.93 6.33 8.70
C GLY A 1032 -21.46 5.54 9.89
N SER A 1033 -22.71 5.04 9.79
CA SER A 1033 -23.33 4.14 10.78
C SER A 1033 -22.50 2.85 10.92
N THR A 1034 -22.07 2.22 9.81
CA THR A 1034 -21.21 1.03 9.86
C THR A 1034 -19.87 1.28 10.57
N VAL A 1035 -19.13 2.34 10.22
CA VAL A 1035 -17.84 2.67 10.85
C VAL A 1035 -18.03 2.91 12.34
N GLN A 1036 -19.08 3.63 12.75
CA GLN A 1036 -19.41 3.84 14.16
C GLN A 1036 -19.68 2.51 14.89
N ILE A 1037 -20.43 1.58 14.30
CA ILE A 1037 -20.65 0.26 14.90
C ILE A 1037 -19.31 -0.48 15.09
N ALA A 1038 -18.44 -0.45 14.07
CA ALA A 1038 -17.18 -1.19 14.04
C ALA A 1038 -16.11 -0.66 15.01
N ILE A 1039 -15.77 0.63 14.94
CA ILE A 1039 -14.66 1.21 15.74
C ILE A 1039 -15.11 1.91 17.04
N PHE A 1040 -16.43 2.06 17.29
CA PHE A 1040 -16.94 2.64 18.52
C PHE A 1040 -17.91 1.71 19.28
N VAL A 1041 -19.01 1.23 18.68
CA VAL A 1041 -20.05 0.48 19.43
C VAL A 1041 -19.54 -0.88 19.91
N ILE A 1042 -18.98 -1.72 19.03
CA ILE A 1042 -18.45 -3.04 19.40
C ILE A 1042 -17.38 -2.91 20.52
N PRO A 1043 -16.36 -2.06 20.39
CA PRO A 1043 -15.42 -1.75 21.48
C PRO A 1043 -16.09 -1.25 22.77
N LEU A 1044 -17.07 -0.35 22.68
CA LEU A 1044 -17.75 0.21 23.85
C LEU A 1044 -18.51 -0.87 24.62
N VAL A 1045 -19.22 -1.77 23.93
CA VAL A 1045 -19.96 -2.88 24.57
C VAL A 1045 -18.99 -3.87 25.25
N VAL A 1046 -17.81 -4.14 24.67
CA VAL A 1046 -16.76 -4.95 25.34
C VAL A 1046 -16.21 -4.26 26.60
N LEU A 1047 -15.97 -2.95 26.58
CA LEU A 1047 -15.55 -2.22 27.78
C LEU A 1047 -16.66 -2.10 28.83
N LEU A 1048 -17.93 -1.95 28.43
CA LEU A 1048 -19.08 -2.03 29.34
C LEU A 1048 -19.20 -3.42 29.96
N SER A 1049 -18.94 -4.50 29.21
CA SER A 1049 -18.89 -5.85 29.78
C SER A 1049 -17.86 -5.98 30.89
N TRP A 1050 -16.67 -5.39 30.72
CA TRP A 1050 -15.61 -5.40 31.72
C TRP A 1050 -16.06 -4.68 33.01
N ILE A 1051 -16.73 -3.54 32.90
CA ILE A 1051 -17.29 -2.81 34.05
C ILE A 1051 -18.37 -3.63 34.77
N ILE A 1052 -19.23 -4.33 34.01
CA ILE A 1052 -20.32 -5.17 34.56
C ILE A 1052 -19.79 -6.57 34.99
N SER A 1053 -18.48 -6.81 34.89
CA SER A 1053 -17.82 -8.10 35.16
C SER A 1053 -18.35 -9.27 34.32
N LYS A 1054 -18.85 -8.98 33.11
CA LYS A 1054 -19.25 -9.97 32.10
C LYS A 1054 -18.10 -10.23 31.12
N PRO A 1055 -17.84 -11.49 30.73
CA PRO A 1055 -16.68 -11.83 29.90
C PRO A 1055 -16.98 -11.77 28.39
N LEU A 1056 -17.40 -10.63 27.85
CA LEU A 1056 -17.57 -10.47 26.40
C LEU A 1056 -16.21 -10.30 25.69
N THR A 1057 -16.04 -10.96 24.55
CA THR A 1057 -14.81 -10.95 23.73
C THR A 1057 -15.07 -10.38 22.33
N LEU A 1058 -14.00 -10.03 21.62
CA LEU A 1058 -14.02 -9.71 20.19
C LEU A 1058 -13.84 -10.96 19.30
N VAL A 1059 -13.85 -12.16 19.88
CA VAL A 1059 -13.90 -13.42 19.13
C VAL A 1059 -15.37 -13.72 18.85
N PHE A 1060 -15.77 -13.52 17.60
CA PHE A 1060 -17.08 -13.90 17.07
C PHE A 1060 -17.01 -15.31 16.48
N GLU A 1061 -18.14 -15.83 15.99
CA GLU A 1061 -18.16 -17.13 15.33
C GLU A 1061 -17.34 -17.08 14.01
N PRO A 1062 -16.54 -18.11 13.67
CA PRO A 1062 -15.66 -18.09 12.50
C PRO A 1062 -16.37 -17.75 11.18
N MET A 1063 -17.52 -18.35 10.91
CA MET A 1063 -18.27 -18.10 9.67
C MET A 1063 -18.92 -16.71 9.66
N GLU A 1064 -19.45 -16.21 10.77
CA GLU A 1064 -19.90 -14.80 10.89
C GLU A 1064 -18.74 -13.83 10.57
N THR A 1065 -17.55 -14.11 11.11
CA THR A 1065 -16.37 -13.25 10.93
C THR A 1065 -15.84 -13.27 9.49
N ILE A 1066 -15.74 -14.45 8.87
CA ILE A 1066 -15.34 -14.60 7.47
C ILE A 1066 -16.39 -13.97 6.54
N THR A 1067 -17.69 -14.13 6.85
CA THR A 1067 -18.79 -13.48 6.11
C THR A 1067 -18.64 -11.96 6.15
N LEU A 1068 -18.37 -11.40 7.33
CA LEU A 1068 -18.17 -9.97 7.52
C LEU A 1068 -16.99 -9.45 6.68
N PHE A 1069 -15.83 -10.11 6.74
CA PHE A 1069 -14.65 -9.71 5.98
C PHE A 1069 -14.91 -9.70 4.47
N LEU A 1070 -15.47 -10.78 3.92
CA LEU A 1070 -15.81 -10.86 2.49
C LEU A 1070 -16.90 -9.84 2.09
N SER A 1071 -17.83 -9.51 3.00
CA SER A 1071 -18.85 -8.49 2.79
C SER A 1071 -18.26 -7.07 2.77
N VAL A 1072 -17.24 -6.78 3.59
CA VAL A 1072 -16.52 -5.50 3.57
C VAL A 1072 -15.67 -5.36 2.31
N LEU A 1073 -15.00 -6.43 1.85
CA LEU A 1073 -14.33 -6.42 0.54
C LEU A 1073 -15.31 -6.17 -0.61
N LEU A 1074 -16.45 -6.86 -0.63
CA LEU A 1074 -17.49 -6.66 -1.64
C LEU A 1074 -18.03 -5.22 -1.64
N ALA A 1075 -18.25 -4.64 -0.46
CA ALA A 1075 -18.66 -3.25 -0.32
C ALA A 1075 -17.57 -2.26 -0.78
N ARG A 1076 -16.29 -2.52 -0.46
CA ARG A 1076 -15.16 -1.70 -0.95
C ARG A 1076 -15.11 -1.70 -2.48
N PHE A 1077 -15.08 -2.86 -3.13
CA PHE A 1077 -15.02 -2.94 -4.60
C PHE A 1077 -16.26 -2.31 -5.27
N ALA A 1078 -17.44 -2.39 -4.65
CA ALA A 1078 -18.64 -1.71 -5.15
C ALA A 1078 -18.60 -0.17 -4.98
N ILE A 1079 -17.63 0.37 -4.22
CA ILE A 1079 -17.48 1.80 -3.91
C ILE A 1079 -16.27 2.43 -4.63
N GLU A 1080 -15.22 1.65 -4.88
CA GLU A 1080 -13.91 2.09 -5.39
C GLU A 1080 -13.99 2.88 -6.72
N ASP A 1081 -14.94 2.54 -7.59
CA ASP A 1081 -15.19 3.22 -8.86
C ASP A 1081 -15.69 4.68 -8.74
N GLY A 1082 -16.11 5.16 -7.56
CA GLY A 1082 -16.72 6.48 -7.39
C GLY A 1082 -18.10 6.64 -8.07
N ARG A 1083 -18.64 5.55 -8.65
CA ARG A 1083 -19.91 5.53 -9.41
C ARG A 1083 -20.75 4.33 -9.00
N SER A 1084 -21.98 4.58 -8.57
CA SER A 1084 -22.98 3.54 -8.27
C SER A 1084 -23.89 3.27 -9.47
N HIS A 1085 -24.33 2.02 -9.61
CA HIS A 1085 -25.30 1.58 -10.61
C HIS A 1085 -26.17 0.42 -10.07
N TRP A 1086 -27.36 0.23 -10.67
CA TRP A 1086 -28.37 -0.72 -10.17
C TRP A 1086 -27.85 -2.15 -9.99
N LEU A 1087 -26.94 -2.60 -10.87
CA LEU A 1087 -26.41 -3.97 -10.84
C LEU A 1087 -25.51 -4.24 -9.64
N SER A 1088 -24.67 -3.28 -9.21
CA SER A 1088 -23.92 -3.40 -7.94
C SER A 1088 -24.86 -3.36 -6.74
N GLY A 1089 -25.96 -2.59 -6.83
CA GLY A 1089 -27.06 -2.66 -5.86
C GLY A 1089 -27.69 -4.05 -5.76
N CYS A 1090 -27.99 -4.68 -6.91
CA CYS A 1090 -28.49 -6.05 -6.98
C CYS A 1090 -27.49 -7.08 -6.40
N VAL A 1091 -26.18 -6.91 -6.58
CA VAL A 1091 -25.18 -7.83 -6.01
C VAL A 1091 -25.09 -7.67 -4.50
N LEU A 1092 -24.92 -6.45 -3.98
CA LEU A 1092 -24.87 -6.20 -2.53
C LEU A 1092 -26.13 -6.70 -1.83
N PHE A 1093 -27.31 -6.34 -2.36
CA PHE A 1093 -28.61 -6.78 -1.87
C PHE A 1093 -28.76 -8.31 -1.95
N GLY A 1094 -28.38 -8.92 -3.08
CA GLY A 1094 -28.44 -10.36 -3.30
C GLY A 1094 -27.54 -11.15 -2.34
N SER A 1095 -26.32 -10.68 -2.10
CA SER A 1095 -25.38 -11.26 -1.13
C SER A 1095 -25.97 -11.29 0.28
N TYR A 1096 -26.66 -10.24 0.72
CA TYR A 1096 -27.33 -10.24 2.02
C TYR A 1096 -28.38 -11.36 2.15
N PHE A 1097 -29.18 -11.61 1.11
CA PHE A 1097 -30.15 -12.70 1.11
C PHE A 1097 -29.52 -14.09 0.97
N ILE A 1098 -28.38 -14.22 0.28
CA ILE A 1098 -27.60 -15.47 0.24
C ILE A 1098 -27.05 -15.79 1.65
N ILE A 1099 -26.47 -14.80 2.33
CA ILE A 1099 -26.01 -14.91 3.72
C ILE A 1099 -27.17 -15.30 4.64
N ALA A 1100 -28.29 -14.57 4.59
CA ALA A 1100 -29.48 -14.86 5.39
C ALA A 1100 -30.05 -16.28 5.14
N LEU A 1101 -30.02 -16.77 3.90
CA LEU A 1101 -30.44 -18.14 3.56
C LEU A 1101 -29.50 -19.19 4.16
N VAL A 1102 -28.20 -18.92 4.23
CA VAL A 1102 -27.20 -19.91 4.64
C VAL A 1102 -27.05 -19.99 6.15
N PHE A 1103 -27.08 -18.84 6.86
CA PHE A 1103 -27.16 -18.86 8.33
C PHE A 1103 -28.48 -19.46 8.86
N TRP A 1104 -29.52 -19.60 8.03
CA TRP A 1104 -30.74 -20.35 8.37
C TRP A 1104 -30.53 -21.88 8.37
N TYR A 1105 -29.61 -22.38 7.54
CA TYR A 1105 -29.24 -23.80 7.48
C TYR A 1105 -27.97 -24.16 8.25
N PHE A 1106 -27.24 -23.15 8.75
CA PHE A 1106 -26.07 -23.35 9.59
C PHE A 1106 -26.47 -24.09 10.89
N PRO A 1107 -25.73 -25.12 11.31
CA PRO A 1107 -26.12 -25.91 12.48
C PRO A 1107 -26.16 -25.05 13.75
N LYS A 1108 -27.16 -25.29 14.61
CA LYS A 1108 -27.15 -24.78 15.99
C LYS A 1108 -25.95 -25.40 16.70
N GLN A 1109 -24.89 -24.61 16.92
CA GLN A 1109 -23.66 -25.02 17.60
C GLN A 1109 -23.53 -24.27 18.93
N ASP A 1110 -23.25 -24.98 20.02
CA ASP A 1110 -22.90 -24.41 21.32
C ASP A 1110 -21.39 -24.06 21.41
N THR A 1111 -20.76 -23.65 20.30
CA THR A 1111 -19.30 -23.71 20.08
C THR A 1111 -18.44 -22.74 20.90
N PHE A 1112 -19.03 -21.81 21.65
CA PHE A 1112 -18.31 -20.91 22.57
C PHE A 1112 -18.62 -21.14 24.06
N GLU A 1113 -18.95 -22.39 24.44
CA GLU A 1113 -19.08 -22.80 25.85
C GLU A 1113 -17.85 -22.53 26.74
N LEU A 1114 -16.68 -22.23 26.16
CA LEU A 1114 -15.52 -21.77 26.92
C LEU A 1114 -15.86 -20.58 27.85
N ILE A 1115 -16.75 -19.66 27.44
CA ILE A 1115 -16.94 -18.37 28.12
C ILE A 1115 -18.42 -18.15 28.50
N ARG A 1116 -18.94 -19.01 29.38
CA ARG A 1116 -20.20 -18.75 30.11
C ARG A 1116 -19.97 -17.72 31.23
N CYS A 1117 -20.95 -16.85 31.52
CA CYS A 1117 -20.91 -16.09 32.77
C CYS A 1117 -21.20 -17.02 33.96
N VAL A 1118 -20.43 -16.85 35.04
CA VAL A 1118 -20.68 -17.45 36.36
C VAL A 1118 -21.49 -16.47 37.22
#